data_AF-A0A944NY48-F1
#
_entry.id   AF-A0A944NY48-F1
#
_cell.length_a   1.000
_cell.length_b   1.000
_cell.length_c   1.000
_cell.angle_alpha   90.00
_cell.angle_beta   90.00
_cell.angle_gamma   90.00
#
_symmetry.space_group_name_H-M   'P 1'
#
loop_
_entity.id
_entity.type
_entity.pdbx_description
1 polymer ?
#
loop_
_entity_poly.entity_id
_entity_poly.type
_entity_poly.pdbx_seq_one_letter_code
_entity_poly.pdbx_strand_id
1 'polypeptide(L)'
;MTGTDAPAWPRCGHLDAGERCRGRTVGSYRACLAHLGSAERAAHLASLAPGADLDHRGTPFTQSLLDELLAPLRDPASRRARVGEAAFDEVRFTGDAELEGIDFGGFCSFASAVFGGGLYVREVRTGGDLRLGAAQVAGDVWLDDTEVGGDAWFYGTRITGTLRFCVHRVGRSAVFKGMTCADAYFSGVRVCGVASFDGAVIDGEASFDGAVFEDGAGFEGTRIAGRACFDGTHFHRGRACFDGADIGGDMPFAEAHFAAEATFDGAAIGGDLSFSEARLEAGVDFRRTVFRRTARIGPLVCPGTADFSDAVFEAAVTLEAAARQVRCRRTRWASTAALRLRYAEVDLSDAVVEFPVTVVGRRRPFVSPEGEVITEPGLTDDRVRVTSVKGVDAAHLVLADVDLSGCLFVETVHLDQLRLEGRCVLSSPPGGPRWIRRRTLAEEHHWRATRYRDGWTPAPPGVQPHEPAVLAPLYRQLRKALEDGRNEPGAADFYYGEMEMRRHDTTASRGERTLLRLYWALSGYGLRAMRALGWLVLAMTATVLAMMLWGLPQTDLDPVSAGTTDGRRVTLTTRKPAPVNPEGPYTKRLSTARFEKSARTVANSVIFRASGQDLTTTGTYVEMTARLVEPALLGLAVLAVRSRVRR
;
A
#
# COMPACT_ATOMS: atom_id res chain seq x y z
N MET A 1 41.61 -20.82 -11.79
CA MET A 1 43.02 -20.41 -11.73
C MET A 1 43.76 -21.35 -10.81
N THR A 2 44.92 -21.82 -11.26
CA THR A 2 45.78 -22.87 -10.71
C THR A 2 46.47 -22.45 -9.40
N GLY A 3 45.99 -22.96 -8.27
CA GLY A 3 46.68 -22.90 -6.98
C GLY A 3 47.23 -24.27 -6.62
N THR A 4 48.50 -24.50 -6.97
CA THR A 4 49.30 -25.64 -6.51
C THR A 4 49.84 -25.35 -5.10
N ASP A 5 48.98 -25.38 -4.10
CA ASP A 5 49.43 -25.55 -2.73
C ASP A 5 49.55 -27.04 -2.43
N ALA A 6 50.67 -27.45 -1.85
CA ALA A 6 50.84 -28.81 -1.37
C ALA A 6 49.83 -29.04 -0.22
N PRO A 7 49.06 -30.14 -0.23
CA PRO A 7 48.09 -30.39 0.83
C PRO A 7 48.79 -30.50 2.18
N ALA A 8 48.09 -30.10 3.25
CA ALA A 8 48.63 -30.02 4.62
C ALA A 8 48.89 -31.39 5.28
N TRP A 9 48.78 -32.49 4.54
CA TRP A 9 48.96 -33.86 5.03
C TRP A 9 50.01 -34.67 4.26
N PRO A 10 50.55 -35.75 4.87
CA PRO A 10 51.44 -36.67 4.18
C PRO A 10 50.76 -37.30 2.96
N ARG A 11 51.36 -37.12 1.78
CA ARG A 11 50.83 -37.59 0.49
C ARG A 11 51.30 -38.99 0.14
N CYS A 12 50.44 -39.71 -0.57
CA CYS A 12 50.73 -40.98 -1.22
C CYS A 12 51.97 -40.89 -2.12
N GLY A 13 52.84 -41.89 -2.04
CA GLY A 13 54.03 -42.01 -2.89
C GLY A 13 53.75 -42.46 -4.32
N HIS A 14 52.52 -42.86 -4.65
CA HIS A 14 52.13 -43.31 -5.98
C HIS A 14 52.09 -42.13 -6.97
N LEU A 15 52.56 -42.38 -8.19
CA LEU A 15 52.49 -41.45 -9.31
C LEU A 15 51.39 -41.94 -10.25
N ASP A 16 50.39 -41.09 -10.48
CA ASP A 16 49.32 -41.32 -11.44
C ASP A 16 49.52 -40.38 -12.63
N ALA A 17 49.72 -40.95 -13.83
CA ALA A 17 50.04 -40.22 -15.06
C ALA A 17 51.19 -39.17 -14.93
N GLY A 18 52.15 -39.40 -14.03
CA GLY A 18 53.28 -38.49 -13.78
C GLY A 18 53.03 -37.44 -12.71
N GLU A 19 51.81 -37.31 -12.18
CA GLU A 19 51.49 -36.48 -11.02
C GLU A 19 51.43 -37.32 -9.75
N ARG A 20 51.89 -36.76 -8.62
CA ARG A 20 51.82 -37.46 -7.33
C ARG A 20 50.38 -37.45 -6.81
N CYS A 21 49.87 -38.64 -6.48
CA CYS A 21 48.56 -38.80 -5.85
C CYS A 21 48.44 -37.92 -4.59
N ARG A 22 47.31 -37.20 -4.47
CA ARG A 22 47.03 -36.29 -3.35
C ARG A 22 46.54 -37.00 -2.08
N GLY A 23 46.21 -38.29 -2.18
CA GLY A 23 45.66 -39.09 -1.08
C GLY A 23 46.57 -39.15 0.13
N ARG A 24 45.96 -39.03 1.31
CA ARG A 24 46.65 -39.16 2.58
C ARG A 24 47.20 -40.57 2.76
N THR A 25 48.43 -40.68 3.26
CA THR A 25 49.00 -41.98 3.63
C THR A 25 48.27 -42.59 4.82
N VAL A 26 48.09 -43.90 4.78
CA VAL A 26 47.35 -44.64 5.81
C VAL A 26 48.33 -45.31 6.77
N GLY A 27 48.15 -45.14 8.08
CA GLY A 27 48.98 -45.76 9.11
C GLY A 27 50.48 -45.49 8.93
N SER A 28 51.29 -46.54 8.90
CA SER A 28 52.74 -46.48 8.66
C SER A 28 53.14 -46.65 7.18
N TYR A 29 52.17 -46.83 6.29
CA TYR A 29 52.42 -47.09 4.87
C TYR A 29 52.73 -45.79 4.11
N ARG A 30 53.47 -45.91 2.99
CA ARG A 30 53.78 -44.77 2.10
C ARG A 30 52.71 -44.50 1.04
N ALA A 31 51.60 -45.24 1.06
CA ALA A 31 50.51 -45.12 0.09
C ALA A 31 49.17 -44.77 0.77
N CYS A 32 48.24 -44.21 -0.01
CA CYS A 32 46.86 -44.02 0.43
C CYS A 32 46.07 -45.33 0.27
N LEU A 33 44.86 -45.38 0.84
CA LEU A 33 44.02 -46.59 0.86
C LEU A 33 43.85 -47.24 -0.53
N ALA A 34 43.62 -46.42 -1.55
CA ALA A 34 43.44 -46.88 -2.93
C ALA A 34 44.70 -47.53 -3.55
N HIS A 35 45.90 -47.08 -3.15
CA HIS A 35 47.17 -47.55 -3.72
C HIS A 35 47.92 -48.53 -2.81
N LEU A 36 47.35 -48.93 -1.67
CA LEU A 36 47.89 -50.03 -0.87
C LEU A 36 47.80 -51.34 -1.63
N GLY A 37 48.81 -52.19 -1.48
CA GLY A 37 48.74 -53.57 -1.95
C GLY A 37 47.67 -54.36 -1.19
N SER A 38 47.18 -55.46 -1.76
CA SER A 38 46.06 -56.24 -1.18
C SER A 38 46.32 -56.69 0.27
N ALA A 39 47.53 -57.16 0.58
CA ALA A 39 47.90 -57.59 1.93
C ALA A 39 47.97 -56.42 2.93
N GLU A 40 48.52 -55.28 2.52
CA GLU A 40 48.62 -54.07 3.35
C GLU A 40 47.24 -53.46 3.61
N ARG A 41 46.37 -53.44 2.59
CA ARG A 41 44.99 -52.99 2.71
C ARG A 41 44.21 -53.87 3.67
N ALA A 42 44.28 -55.19 3.52
CA ALA A 42 43.61 -56.12 4.42
C ALA A 42 44.07 -55.96 5.88
N ALA A 43 45.37 -55.78 6.10
CA ALA A 43 45.92 -55.51 7.43
C ALA A 43 45.42 -54.19 8.03
N HIS A 44 45.35 -53.13 7.21
CA HIS A 44 44.78 -51.86 7.66
C HIS A 44 43.29 -51.98 8.00
N LEU A 45 42.48 -52.59 7.13
CA LEU A 45 41.04 -52.75 7.36
C LEU A 45 40.75 -53.60 8.61
N ALA A 46 41.55 -54.65 8.85
CA ALA A 46 41.43 -55.48 10.06
C ALA A 46 41.82 -54.75 11.35
N SER A 47 42.55 -53.63 11.26
CA SER A 47 42.89 -52.79 12.43
C SER A 47 41.76 -51.84 12.85
N LEU A 48 40.75 -51.67 11.99
CA LEU A 48 39.60 -50.81 12.26
C LEU A 48 38.57 -51.54 13.13
N ALA A 49 37.94 -50.79 14.03
CA ALA A 49 36.85 -51.27 14.88
C ALA A 49 35.71 -50.24 14.91
N PRO A 50 34.45 -50.66 15.15
CA PRO A 50 33.31 -49.75 15.23
C PRO A 50 33.57 -48.56 16.17
N GLY A 51 33.43 -47.34 15.65
CA GLY A 51 33.73 -46.08 16.33
C GLY A 51 35.13 -45.50 16.07
N ALA A 52 35.95 -46.15 15.25
CA ALA A 52 37.24 -45.60 14.82
C ALA A 52 37.08 -44.35 13.92
N ASP A 53 38.02 -43.42 14.05
CA ASP A 53 38.11 -42.24 13.18
C ASP A 53 38.69 -42.61 11.82
N LEU A 54 38.19 -41.97 10.77
CA LEU A 54 38.61 -42.16 9.38
C LEU A 54 39.21 -40.85 8.83
N ASP A 55 40.47 -40.89 8.40
CA ASP A 55 41.12 -39.77 7.71
C ASP A 55 41.69 -40.25 6.38
N HIS A 56 40.92 -40.05 5.31
CA HIS A 56 41.28 -40.44 3.95
C HIS A 56 41.26 -39.27 2.96
N ARG A 57 41.58 -38.06 3.45
CA ARG A 57 41.63 -36.85 2.64
C ARG A 57 42.47 -37.00 1.37
N GLY A 58 42.00 -36.43 0.26
CA GLY A 58 42.65 -36.48 -1.05
C GLY A 58 42.65 -37.84 -1.75
N THR A 59 42.09 -38.89 -1.12
CA THR A 59 42.17 -40.27 -1.63
C THR A 59 41.17 -40.47 -2.76
N PRO A 60 41.58 -41.11 -3.88
CA PRO A 60 40.63 -41.53 -4.91
C PRO A 60 39.81 -42.72 -4.38
N PHE A 61 38.49 -42.66 -4.52
CA PHE A 61 37.56 -43.69 -4.06
C PHE A 61 36.72 -44.24 -5.21
N THR A 62 36.42 -45.53 -5.11
CA THR A 62 35.29 -46.19 -5.79
C THR A 62 34.26 -46.58 -4.74
N GLN A 63 33.01 -46.82 -5.15
CA GLN A 63 31.99 -47.32 -4.22
C GLN A 63 32.45 -48.62 -3.54
N SER A 64 33.03 -49.55 -4.29
CA SER A 64 33.56 -50.80 -3.75
C SER A 64 34.65 -50.61 -2.69
N LEU A 65 35.52 -49.61 -2.83
CA LEU A 65 36.55 -49.32 -1.84
C LEU A 65 35.95 -48.67 -0.58
N LEU A 66 34.91 -47.84 -0.73
CA LEU A 66 34.16 -47.29 0.39
C LEU A 66 33.45 -48.41 1.17
N ASP A 67 32.83 -49.36 0.48
CA ASP A 67 32.17 -50.52 1.09
C ASP A 67 33.18 -51.41 1.84
N GLU A 68 34.37 -51.67 1.24
CA GLU A 68 35.48 -52.35 1.91
C GLU A 68 35.93 -51.63 3.19
N LEU A 69 36.00 -50.30 3.15
CA LEU A 69 36.38 -49.47 4.31
C LEU A 69 35.35 -49.51 5.43
N LEU A 70 34.06 -49.49 5.10
CA LEU A 70 32.97 -49.46 6.07
C LEU A 70 32.62 -50.86 6.62
N ALA A 71 32.90 -51.93 5.88
CA ALA A 71 32.60 -53.31 6.30
C ALA A 71 33.10 -53.67 7.72
N PRO A 72 34.36 -53.42 8.13
CA PRO A 72 34.83 -53.73 9.49
C PRO A 72 34.19 -52.86 10.58
N LEU A 73 33.56 -51.75 10.21
CA LEU A 73 32.92 -50.80 11.15
C LEU A 73 31.44 -51.11 11.40
N ARG A 74 30.87 -52.09 10.68
CA ARG A 74 29.47 -52.49 10.82
C ARG A 74 29.24 -53.25 12.13
N ASP A 75 28.32 -52.73 12.94
CA ASP A 75 27.87 -53.42 14.14
C ASP A 75 26.98 -54.63 13.76
N PRO A 76 27.29 -55.85 14.24
CA PRO A 76 26.52 -57.06 13.90
C PRO A 76 25.04 -57.01 14.31
N ALA A 77 24.70 -56.25 15.37
CA ALA A 77 23.34 -56.18 15.88
C ALA A 77 22.46 -55.21 15.08
N SER A 78 22.92 -53.97 14.90
CA SER A 78 22.17 -52.93 14.17
C SER A 78 22.36 -52.96 12.65
N ARG A 79 23.39 -53.66 12.16
CA ARG A 79 23.93 -53.61 10.78
C ARG A 79 24.38 -52.23 10.29
N ARG A 80 24.35 -51.22 11.16
CA ARG A 80 24.81 -49.86 10.86
C ARG A 80 26.32 -49.77 11.05
N ALA A 81 26.98 -49.03 10.17
CA ALA A 81 28.40 -48.73 10.34
C ALA A 81 28.56 -47.65 11.41
N ARG A 82 29.39 -47.90 12.43
CA ARG A 82 29.72 -46.89 13.44
C ARG A 82 31.10 -46.33 13.16
N VAL A 83 31.15 -45.03 12.89
CA VAL A 83 32.38 -44.28 12.59
C VAL A 83 32.55 -43.21 13.66
N GLY A 84 33.78 -42.89 14.05
CA GLY A 84 34.07 -41.74 14.90
C GLY A 84 33.92 -40.42 14.13
N GLU A 85 35.02 -39.70 13.97
CA GLU A 85 35.15 -38.59 13.03
C GLU A 85 35.54 -39.09 11.64
N ALA A 86 35.02 -38.45 10.59
CA ALA A 86 35.30 -38.82 9.20
C ALA A 86 35.76 -37.62 8.38
N ALA A 87 37.03 -37.63 7.96
CA ALA A 87 37.66 -36.63 7.11
C ALA A 87 37.92 -37.22 5.71
N PHE A 88 37.06 -36.83 4.78
CA PHE A 88 37.09 -37.13 3.35
C PHE A 88 37.26 -35.85 2.51
N ASP A 89 37.90 -34.80 3.05
CA ASP A 89 38.19 -33.58 2.30
C ASP A 89 39.06 -33.87 1.07
N GLU A 90 38.79 -33.20 -0.05
CA GLU A 90 39.48 -33.39 -1.34
C GLU A 90 39.44 -34.81 -1.92
N VAL A 91 38.59 -35.72 -1.42
CA VAL A 91 38.44 -37.06 -2.03
C VAL A 91 37.89 -36.94 -3.46
N ARG A 92 38.19 -37.96 -4.27
CA ARG A 92 37.72 -38.03 -5.66
C ARG A 92 37.00 -39.35 -5.91
N PHE A 93 35.69 -39.30 -6.13
CA PHE A 93 34.91 -40.45 -6.57
C PHE A 93 34.82 -40.45 -8.10
N THR A 94 35.16 -41.55 -8.74
CA THR A 94 35.08 -41.68 -10.21
C THR A 94 33.65 -41.92 -10.72
N GLY A 95 32.70 -42.19 -9.84
CA GLY A 95 31.29 -42.40 -10.13
C GLY A 95 30.43 -41.99 -8.94
N ASP A 96 29.33 -42.69 -8.73
CA ASP A 96 28.42 -42.45 -7.61
C ASP A 96 29.06 -42.81 -6.26
N ALA A 97 28.66 -42.09 -5.22
CA ALA A 97 29.00 -42.38 -3.83
C ALA A 97 27.72 -42.59 -3.02
N GLU A 98 27.56 -43.81 -2.50
CA GLU A 98 26.41 -44.21 -1.69
C GLU A 98 26.84 -44.41 -0.24
N LEU A 99 26.21 -43.67 0.66
CA LEU A 99 26.38 -43.77 2.11
C LEU A 99 25.04 -44.15 2.72
N GLU A 100 24.92 -45.42 3.11
CA GLU A 100 23.70 -45.96 3.69
C GLU A 100 23.94 -46.59 5.06
N GLY A 101 23.11 -46.19 6.03
CA GLY A 101 23.07 -46.81 7.35
C GLY A 101 24.35 -46.59 8.16
N ILE A 102 24.80 -45.34 8.26
CA ILE A 102 26.05 -44.97 8.94
C ILE A 102 25.76 -44.01 10.10
N ASP A 103 26.35 -44.29 11.26
CA ASP A 103 26.35 -43.42 12.44
C ASP A 103 27.76 -42.86 12.66
N PHE A 104 27.96 -41.58 12.35
CA PHE A 104 29.16 -40.83 12.68
C PHE A 104 29.04 -40.26 14.08
N GLY A 105 29.94 -40.62 14.99
CA GLY A 105 29.99 -40.11 16.36
C GLY A 105 30.41 -38.64 16.42
N GLY A 106 31.17 -38.17 15.43
CA GLY A 106 31.62 -36.78 15.30
C GLY A 106 31.17 -36.13 13.99
N PHE A 107 32.05 -35.34 13.39
CA PHE A 107 31.79 -34.70 12.08
C PHE A 107 32.05 -35.66 10.92
N CYS A 108 31.39 -35.39 9.80
CA CYS A 108 31.66 -36.02 8.51
C CYS A 108 31.92 -34.91 7.47
N SER A 109 33.12 -34.90 6.89
CA SER A 109 33.57 -33.82 6.02
C SER A 109 34.01 -34.33 4.65
N PHE A 110 33.43 -33.74 3.61
CA PHE A 110 33.74 -33.89 2.18
C PHE A 110 34.10 -32.53 1.57
N ALA A 111 34.76 -31.66 2.34
CA ALA A 111 35.07 -30.32 1.87
C ALA A 111 35.98 -30.39 0.63
N SER A 112 35.64 -29.64 -0.42
CA SER A 112 36.37 -29.66 -1.71
C SER A 112 36.47 -31.05 -2.37
N ALA A 113 35.61 -32.00 -1.99
CA ALA A 113 35.54 -33.30 -2.65
C ALA A 113 35.00 -33.18 -4.08
N VAL A 114 35.36 -34.13 -4.94
CA VAL A 114 34.88 -34.21 -6.32
C VAL A 114 34.20 -35.56 -6.54
N PHE A 115 32.95 -35.53 -6.96
CA PHE A 115 32.15 -36.71 -7.30
C PHE A 115 31.87 -36.69 -8.80
N GLY A 116 32.38 -37.71 -9.51
CA GLY A 116 32.16 -37.90 -10.94
C GLY A 116 30.74 -38.36 -11.29
N GLY A 117 29.99 -38.87 -10.30
CA GLY A 117 28.56 -39.16 -10.36
C GLY A 117 27.77 -38.37 -9.30
N GLY A 118 26.71 -38.99 -8.78
CA GLY A 118 25.89 -38.48 -7.69
C GLY A 118 26.40 -38.83 -6.29
N LEU A 119 25.84 -38.18 -5.29
CA LEU A 119 26.06 -38.46 -3.86
C LEU A 119 24.71 -38.80 -3.22
N TYR A 120 24.57 -40.04 -2.76
CA TYR A 120 23.33 -40.55 -2.17
C TYR A 120 23.59 -40.92 -0.70
N VAL A 121 23.01 -40.13 0.19
CA VAL A 121 23.13 -40.28 1.64
C VAL A 121 21.76 -40.67 2.18
N ARG A 122 21.65 -41.89 2.70
CA ARG A 122 20.39 -42.44 3.21
C ARG A 122 20.57 -43.01 4.60
N GLU A 123 19.63 -42.70 5.48
CA GLU A 123 19.64 -43.20 6.86
C GLU A 123 20.98 -42.92 7.57
N VAL A 124 21.57 -41.74 7.40
CA VAL A 124 22.85 -41.37 8.03
C VAL A 124 22.61 -40.48 9.25
N ARG A 125 23.42 -40.64 10.28
CA ARG A 125 23.40 -39.77 11.47
C ARG A 125 24.78 -39.22 11.75
N THR A 126 24.88 -37.91 12.00
CA THR A 126 26.13 -37.28 12.46
C THR A 126 25.96 -36.71 13.86
N GLY A 127 26.86 -37.02 14.77
CA GLY A 127 26.92 -36.37 16.09
C GLY A 127 27.39 -34.91 16.01
N GLY A 128 28.19 -34.60 14.99
CA GLY A 128 28.68 -33.25 14.68
C GLY A 128 28.25 -32.77 13.29
N ASP A 129 29.13 -32.00 12.65
CA ASP A 129 28.84 -31.33 11.39
C ASP A 129 28.83 -32.27 10.18
N LEU A 130 28.01 -31.96 9.19
CA LEU A 130 28.09 -32.54 7.85
C LEU A 130 28.58 -31.48 6.87
N ARG A 131 29.76 -31.68 6.25
CA ARG A 131 30.42 -30.66 5.43
C ARG A 131 30.60 -31.12 3.99
N LEU A 132 30.07 -30.34 3.06
CA LEU A 132 30.21 -30.45 1.60
C LEU A 132 30.70 -29.13 0.97
N GLY A 133 31.25 -28.22 1.79
CA GLY A 133 31.70 -26.91 1.35
C GLY A 133 32.71 -26.98 0.21
N ALA A 134 32.46 -26.21 -0.85
CA ALA A 134 33.22 -26.18 -2.10
C ALA A 134 33.34 -27.53 -2.84
N ALA A 135 32.56 -28.54 -2.46
CA ALA A 135 32.51 -29.81 -3.17
C ALA A 135 31.90 -29.64 -4.58
N GLN A 136 32.25 -30.54 -5.48
CA GLN A 136 31.76 -30.59 -6.86
C GLN A 136 31.11 -31.95 -7.10
N VAL A 137 29.84 -31.95 -7.49
CA VAL A 137 29.07 -33.16 -7.77
C VAL A 137 28.53 -33.06 -9.19
N ALA A 138 28.90 -34.02 -10.03
CA ALA A 138 28.48 -34.06 -11.43
C ALA A 138 27.04 -34.57 -11.61
N GLY A 139 26.53 -35.36 -10.66
CA GLY A 139 25.17 -35.85 -10.62
C GLY A 139 24.29 -35.15 -9.57
N ASP A 140 23.34 -35.90 -9.05
CA ASP A 140 22.42 -35.46 -8.00
C ASP A 140 23.04 -35.61 -6.61
N VAL A 141 22.52 -34.85 -5.65
CA VAL A 141 22.85 -34.96 -4.24
C VAL A 141 21.57 -35.21 -3.46
N TRP A 142 21.37 -36.43 -2.95
CA TRP A 142 20.20 -36.78 -2.14
C TRP A 142 20.63 -37.07 -0.71
N LEU A 143 20.01 -36.36 0.23
CA LEU A 143 20.14 -36.58 1.66
C LEU A 143 18.75 -36.88 2.19
N ASP A 144 18.46 -38.16 2.36
CA ASP A 144 17.18 -38.65 2.85
C ASP A 144 17.34 -39.32 4.21
N ASP A 145 16.30 -39.24 5.02
CA ASP A 145 16.21 -39.96 6.30
C ASP A 145 17.45 -39.71 7.19
N THR A 146 18.07 -38.54 7.03
CA THR A 146 19.37 -38.19 7.62
C THR A 146 19.18 -37.22 8.79
N GLU A 147 20.01 -37.35 9.81
CA GLU A 147 20.04 -36.43 10.97
C GLU A 147 21.43 -35.84 11.14
N VAL A 148 21.50 -34.50 11.18
CA VAL A 148 22.74 -33.76 11.41
C VAL A 148 22.71 -33.16 12.81
N GLY A 149 23.54 -33.65 13.73
CA GLY A 149 23.59 -33.16 15.11
C GLY A 149 24.20 -31.77 15.24
N GLY A 150 25.16 -31.44 14.38
CA GLY A 150 25.84 -30.15 14.30
C GLY A 150 25.30 -29.24 13.18
N ASP A 151 26.23 -28.57 12.50
CA ASP A 151 25.94 -27.69 11.36
C ASP A 151 26.02 -28.45 10.02
N ALA A 152 25.19 -28.08 9.05
CA ALA A 152 25.25 -28.58 7.68
C ALA A 152 25.88 -27.51 6.76
N TRP A 153 27.05 -27.80 6.18
CA TRP A 153 27.85 -26.82 5.43
C TRP A 153 27.93 -27.17 3.93
N PHE A 154 27.26 -26.39 3.09
CA PHE A 154 27.22 -26.49 1.62
C PHE A 154 27.69 -25.19 0.94
N TYR A 155 28.52 -24.40 1.63
CA TYR A 155 28.98 -23.12 1.10
C TYR A 155 29.77 -23.33 -0.21
N GLY A 156 29.41 -22.62 -1.27
CA GLY A 156 30.09 -22.70 -2.57
C GLY A 156 30.08 -24.08 -3.23
N THR A 157 29.23 -25.01 -2.77
CA THR A 157 29.09 -26.34 -3.37
C THR A 157 28.50 -26.21 -4.76
N ARG A 158 29.05 -26.96 -5.73
CA ARG A 158 28.53 -27.00 -7.11
C ARG A 158 27.96 -28.37 -7.39
N ILE A 159 26.67 -28.43 -7.63
CA ILE A 159 25.92 -29.62 -7.99
C ILE A 159 25.42 -29.38 -9.40
N THR A 160 25.66 -30.31 -10.33
CA THR A 160 25.16 -30.15 -11.70
C THR A 160 23.71 -30.62 -11.80
N GLY A 161 23.35 -31.64 -11.02
CA GLY A 161 21.98 -32.14 -10.90
C GLY A 161 21.17 -31.49 -9.79
N THR A 162 20.22 -32.25 -9.27
CA THR A 162 19.27 -31.84 -8.24
C THR A 162 19.85 -32.03 -6.84
N LEU A 163 19.63 -31.04 -5.96
CA LEU A 163 19.83 -31.18 -4.52
C LEU A 163 18.49 -31.55 -3.87
N ARG A 164 18.43 -32.74 -3.26
CA ARG A 164 17.33 -33.15 -2.39
C ARG A 164 17.84 -33.24 -0.96
N PHE A 165 17.50 -32.25 -0.15
CA PHE A 165 17.90 -32.14 1.25
C PHE A 165 16.68 -32.43 2.16
N CYS A 166 16.21 -33.68 2.12
CA CYS A 166 15.08 -34.18 2.92
C CYS A 166 15.57 -34.77 4.25
N VAL A 167 16.43 -34.03 4.95
CA VAL A 167 16.92 -34.44 6.27
C VAL A 167 15.85 -34.18 7.34
N HIS A 168 15.77 -35.04 8.35
CA HIS A 168 14.78 -34.86 9.42
C HIS A 168 15.09 -33.63 10.28
N ARG A 169 16.37 -33.41 10.57
CA ARG A 169 16.80 -32.34 11.47
C ARG A 169 18.24 -31.94 11.24
N VAL A 170 18.49 -30.63 11.29
CA VAL A 170 19.80 -30.02 11.51
C VAL A 170 19.80 -29.41 12.90
N GLY A 171 20.68 -29.90 13.78
CA GLY A 171 20.73 -29.55 15.20
C GLY A 171 21.20 -28.11 15.45
N ARG A 172 21.93 -27.53 14.50
CA ARG A 172 22.35 -26.13 14.49
C ARG A 172 22.01 -25.46 13.15
N SER A 173 22.97 -24.84 12.48
CA SER A 173 22.76 -24.01 11.29
C SER A 173 22.90 -24.85 10.01
N ALA A 174 22.22 -24.41 8.94
CA ALA A 174 22.36 -24.98 7.62
C ALA A 174 22.80 -23.89 6.63
N VAL A 175 23.98 -24.02 6.04
CA VAL A 175 24.63 -22.96 5.26
C VAL A 175 24.84 -23.40 3.83
N PHE A 176 24.03 -22.88 2.92
CA PHE A 176 24.03 -23.11 1.46
C PHE A 176 24.56 -21.90 0.69
N LYS A 177 25.28 -21.01 1.37
CA LYS A 177 25.76 -19.74 0.81
C LYS A 177 26.55 -19.94 -0.48
N GLY A 178 26.13 -19.30 -1.56
CA GLY A 178 26.80 -19.36 -2.86
C GLY A 178 26.81 -20.74 -3.52
N MET A 179 25.97 -21.68 -3.09
CA MET A 179 25.84 -22.97 -3.75
C MET A 179 25.22 -22.82 -5.14
N THR A 180 25.46 -23.79 -6.03
CA THR A 180 24.79 -23.86 -7.34
C THR A 180 24.19 -25.24 -7.57
N CYS A 181 22.96 -25.33 -8.04
CA CYS A 181 22.32 -26.60 -8.45
C CYS A 181 21.26 -26.39 -9.54
N ALA A 182 20.83 -27.50 -10.17
CA ALA A 182 19.71 -27.46 -11.11
C ALA A 182 18.40 -27.16 -10.38
N ASP A 183 17.99 -28.04 -9.46
CA ASP A 183 16.79 -27.88 -8.63
C ASP A 183 17.15 -28.11 -7.15
N ALA A 184 16.37 -27.55 -6.23
CA ALA A 184 16.63 -27.69 -4.80
C ALA A 184 15.36 -27.99 -3.97
N TYR A 185 15.33 -29.11 -3.26
CA TYR A 185 14.19 -29.54 -2.46
C TYR A 185 14.59 -29.67 -0.98
N PHE A 186 13.94 -28.88 -0.13
CA PHE A 186 14.14 -28.81 1.32
C PHE A 186 12.87 -29.16 2.10
N SER A 187 11.96 -29.90 1.48
CA SER A 187 10.63 -30.15 2.03
C SER A 187 10.69 -30.87 3.39
N GLY A 188 9.96 -30.34 4.37
CA GLY A 188 9.86 -30.91 5.71
C GLY A 188 11.11 -30.82 6.60
N VAL A 189 12.17 -30.12 6.16
CA VAL A 189 13.40 -30.00 6.95
C VAL A 189 13.17 -29.16 8.20
N ARG A 190 13.73 -29.57 9.35
CA ARG A 190 13.82 -28.72 10.55
C ARG A 190 15.25 -28.27 10.80
N VAL A 191 15.49 -26.95 10.74
CA VAL A 191 16.76 -26.33 11.09
C VAL A 191 16.63 -25.61 12.42
N CYS A 192 17.36 -26.07 13.43
CA CYS A 192 17.26 -25.53 14.79
C CYS A 192 18.01 -24.20 14.99
N GLY A 193 19.00 -23.90 14.15
CA GLY A 193 19.68 -22.61 14.08
C GLY A 193 19.25 -21.80 12.86
N VAL A 194 20.18 -21.02 12.30
CA VAL A 194 19.93 -20.18 11.12
C VAL A 194 20.11 -21.00 9.85
N ALA A 195 19.17 -20.87 8.89
CA ALA A 195 19.36 -21.36 7.53
C ALA A 195 19.78 -20.20 6.61
N SER A 196 20.92 -20.33 5.91
CA SER A 196 21.39 -19.30 4.98
C SER A 196 21.53 -19.88 3.58
N PHE A 197 20.81 -19.31 2.63
CA PHE A 197 20.83 -19.59 1.20
C PHE A 197 21.41 -18.41 0.41
N ASP A 198 22.10 -17.49 1.10
CA ASP A 198 22.52 -16.22 0.54
C ASP A 198 23.42 -16.41 -0.68
N GLY A 199 23.10 -15.74 -1.78
CA GLY A 199 23.81 -15.84 -3.05
C GLY A 199 23.78 -17.22 -3.71
N ALA A 200 22.95 -18.16 -3.24
CA ALA A 200 22.75 -19.43 -3.92
C ALA A 200 22.11 -19.21 -5.31
N VAL A 201 22.45 -20.09 -6.27
CA VAL A 201 21.94 -20.05 -7.63
C VAL A 201 21.28 -21.38 -7.96
N ILE A 202 19.99 -21.35 -8.23
CA ILE A 202 19.17 -22.51 -8.58
C ILE A 202 18.63 -22.26 -9.99
N ASP A 203 19.07 -23.07 -10.95
CA ASP A 203 18.77 -22.87 -12.38
C ASP A 203 17.34 -23.27 -12.76
N GLY A 204 16.67 -24.03 -11.89
CA GLY A 204 15.30 -24.52 -12.00
C GLY A 204 14.46 -24.06 -10.81
N GLU A 205 13.79 -25.00 -10.15
CA GLU A 205 12.83 -24.75 -9.07
C GLU A 205 13.41 -25.00 -7.67
N ALA A 206 12.82 -24.33 -6.68
CA ALA A 206 13.12 -24.56 -5.28
C ALA A 206 11.85 -24.81 -4.47
N SER A 207 11.88 -25.79 -3.56
CA SER A 207 10.77 -26.07 -2.64
C SER A 207 11.26 -26.13 -1.21
N PHE A 208 10.59 -25.38 -0.34
CA PHE A 208 10.79 -25.33 1.11
C PHE A 208 9.51 -25.74 1.85
N ASP A 209 8.64 -26.49 1.18
CA ASP A 209 7.31 -26.82 1.69
C ASP A 209 7.39 -27.57 3.01
N GLY A 210 6.64 -27.11 4.02
CA GLY A 210 6.65 -27.71 5.36
C GLY A 210 7.97 -27.56 6.13
N ALA A 211 8.95 -26.80 5.62
CA ALA A 211 10.20 -26.57 6.33
C ALA A 211 9.98 -25.74 7.61
N VAL A 212 10.79 -25.99 8.62
CA VAL A 212 10.76 -25.29 9.92
C VAL A 212 12.11 -24.65 10.18
N PHE A 213 12.14 -23.33 10.21
CA PHE A 213 13.31 -22.52 10.53
C PHE A 213 13.12 -21.88 11.92
N GLU A 214 13.79 -22.44 12.92
CA GLU A 214 13.61 -22.01 14.32
C GLU A 214 14.15 -20.59 14.56
N ASP A 215 15.35 -20.29 14.06
CA ASP A 215 16.04 -19.00 14.28
C ASP A 215 16.13 -18.14 13.01
N GLY A 216 15.28 -18.41 12.01
CA GLY A 216 15.14 -17.62 10.77
C GLY A 216 15.86 -18.18 9.54
N ALA A 217 15.60 -17.58 8.39
CA ALA A 217 16.22 -17.97 7.13
C ALA A 217 16.59 -16.75 6.26
N GLY A 218 17.78 -16.80 5.66
CA GLY A 218 18.29 -15.81 4.71
C GLY A 218 18.33 -16.37 3.29
N PHE A 219 17.86 -15.56 2.35
CA PHE A 219 17.89 -15.76 0.90
C PHE A 219 18.45 -14.50 0.21
N GLU A 220 19.38 -13.81 0.88
CA GLU A 220 19.88 -12.53 0.39
C GLU A 220 20.66 -12.72 -0.91
N GLY A 221 20.23 -12.03 -1.98
CA GLY A 221 20.85 -12.14 -3.30
C GLY A 221 20.74 -13.54 -3.94
N THR A 222 19.86 -14.42 -3.43
CA THR A 222 19.61 -15.74 -4.02
C THR A 222 18.97 -15.58 -5.40
N ARG A 223 19.36 -16.40 -6.36
CA ARG A 223 18.78 -16.47 -7.70
C ARG A 223 18.09 -17.80 -7.90
N ILE A 224 16.81 -17.78 -8.24
CA ILE A 224 16.02 -18.97 -8.58
C ILE A 224 15.34 -18.70 -9.91
N ALA A 225 15.71 -19.42 -10.97
CA ALA A 225 15.19 -19.10 -12.30
C ALA A 225 13.70 -19.48 -12.45
N GLY A 226 13.26 -20.51 -11.74
CA GLY A 226 11.90 -21.01 -11.73
C GLY A 226 11.08 -20.57 -10.52
N ARG A 227 10.14 -21.44 -10.12
CA ARG A 227 9.25 -21.26 -8.96
C ARG A 227 9.98 -21.50 -7.65
N ALA A 228 9.60 -20.78 -6.60
CA ALA A 228 10.09 -20.98 -5.23
C ALA A 228 8.91 -21.17 -4.27
N CYS A 229 8.62 -22.42 -3.87
CA CYS A 229 7.49 -22.76 -2.99
C CYS A 229 7.88 -22.74 -1.51
N PHE A 230 7.01 -22.16 -0.69
CA PHE A 230 7.15 -22.06 0.77
C PHE A 230 5.83 -22.44 1.47
N ASP A 231 5.08 -23.38 0.88
CA ASP A 231 3.77 -23.74 1.39
C ASP A 231 3.93 -24.49 2.72
N GLY A 232 3.22 -24.05 3.75
CA GLY A 232 3.32 -24.59 5.11
C GLY A 232 4.69 -24.38 5.76
N THR A 233 5.54 -23.47 5.27
CA THR A 233 6.83 -23.17 5.92
C THR A 233 6.62 -22.38 7.22
N HIS A 234 7.39 -22.69 8.27
CA HIS A 234 7.34 -22.00 9.56
C HIS A 234 8.66 -21.26 9.86
N PHE A 235 8.58 -19.94 10.04
CA PHE A 235 9.67 -19.07 10.52
C PHE A 235 9.35 -18.63 11.96
N HIS A 236 9.97 -19.26 12.97
CA HIS A 236 9.57 -19.12 14.38
C HIS A 236 10.11 -17.88 15.08
N ARG A 237 11.42 -17.75 15.30
CA ARG A 237 11.99 -16.62 16.08
C ARG A 237 12.68 -15.58 15.21
N GLY A 238 13.25 -16.02 14.09
CA GLY A 238 14.02 -15.17 13.19
C GLY A 238 13.21 -14.65 12.00
N ARG A 239 13.77 -13.63 11.35
CA ARG A 239 13.22 -13.03 10.13
C ARG A 239 13.39 -13.98 8.93
N ALA A 240 12.50 -13.86 7.95
CA ALA A 240 12.67 -14.42 6.62
C ALA A 240 13.16 -13.29 5.70
N CYS A 241 14.43 -13.33 5.29
CA CYS A 241 15.05 -12.28 4.50
C CYS A 241 15.21 -12.74 3.05
N PHE A 242 14.57 -12.05 2.11
CA PHE A 242 14.66 -12.26 0.66
C PHE A 242 15.25 -11.04 -0.05
N ASP A 243 15.98 -10.20 0.68
CA ASP A 243 16.51 -8.94 0.17
C ASP A 243 17.42 -9.17 -1.04
N GLY A 244 17.18 -8.45 -2.12
CA GLY A 244 17.93 -8.60 -3.38
C GLY A 244 17.78 -9.95 -4.10
N ALA A 245 16.88 -10.85 -3.67
CA ALA A 245 16.65 -12.12 -4.35
C ALA A 245 16.06 -11.91 -5.76
N ASP A 246 16.41 -12.75 -6.73
CA ASP A 246 15.86 -12.76 -8.10
C ASP A 246 15.15 -14.09 -8.36
N ILE A 247 13.82 -14.08 -8.25
CA ILE A 247 12.95 -15.24 -8.41
C ILE A 247 12.19 -15.11 -9.73
N GLY A 248 12.44 -16.01 -10.67
CA GLY A 248 11.90 -15.92 -12.02
C GLY A 248 10.44 -16.37 -12.16
N GLY A 249 9.94 -17.19 -11.22
CA GLY A 249 8.59 -17.76 -11.21
C GLY A 249 7.74 -17.33 -10.01
N ASP A 250 6.71 -18.13 -9.72
CA ASP A 250 5.76 -17.88 -8.64
C ASP A 250 6.38 -18.14 -7.26
N MET A 251 5.83 -17.49 -6.23
CA MET A 251 6.20 -17.65 -4.83
C MET A 251 4.96 -17.85 -3.95
N PRO A 252 4.43 -19.09 -3.86
CA PRO A 252 3.35 -19.39 -2.95
C PRO A 252 3.88 -19.58 -1.51
N PHE A 253 3.15 -19.01 -0.56
CA PHE A 253 3.35 -19.09 0.88
C PHE A 253 2.05 -19.58 1.55
N ALA A 254 1.32 -20.49 0.90
CA ALA A 254 0.04 -20.96 1.42
C ALA A 254 0.25 -21.59 2.81
N GLU A 255 -0.59 -21.24 3.79
CA GLU A 255 -0.49 -21.74 5.17
C GLU A 255 0.86 -21.46 5.89
N ALA A 256 1.76 -20.66 5.31
CA ALA A 256 3.05 -20.34 5.92
C ALA A 256 2.89 -19.47 7.17
N HIS A 257 3.79 -19.64 8.15
CA HIS A 257 3.78 -18.88 9.41
C HIS A 257 5.04 -18.03 9.56
N PHE A 258 4.86 -16.71 9.66
CA PHE A 258 5.90 -15.72 9.92
C PHE A 258 5.65 -15.07 11.28
N ALA A 259 6.38 -15.52 12.30
CA ALA A 259 6.31 -14.90 13.63
C ALA A 259 7.16 -13.62 13.75
N ALA A 260 8.09 -13.39 12.82
CA ALA A 260 8.84 -12.14 12.67
C ALA A 260 8.57 -11.49 11.30
N GLU A 261 9.17 -10.32 11.06
CA GLU A 261 9.06 -9.57 9.81
C GLU A 261 9.68 -10.34 8.63
N ALA A 262 9.00 -10.33 7.48
CA ALA A 262 9.49 -10.85 6.21
C ALA A 262 9.90 -9.69 5.30
N THR A 263 11.11 -9.75 4.73
CA THR A 263 11.68 -8.66 3.92
C THR A 263 12.03 -9.15 2.52
N PHE A 264 11.77 -8.30 1.52
CA PHE A 264 12.00 -8.51 0.09
C PHE A 264 12.66 -7.26 -0.51
N ASP A 265 13.45 -6.53 0.28
CA ASP A 265 13.94 -5.20 -0.08
C ASP A 265 14.87 -5.30 -1.30
N GLY A 266 14.53 -4.63 -2.39
CA GLY A 266 15.28 -4.70 -3.65
C GLY A 266 15.21 -6.05 -4.38
N ALA A 267 14.31 -6.96 -4.00
CA ALA A 267 14.11 -8.23 -4.70
C ALA A 267 13.49 -8.03 -6.10
N ALA A 268 13.64 -9.01 -6.98
CA ALA A 268 12.98 -9.08 -8.28
C ALA A 268 12.14 -10.35 -8.35
N ILE A 269 10.84 -10.19 -8.64
CA ILE A 269 9.89 -11.30 -8.67
C ILE A 269 9.22 -11.37 -10.04
N GLY A 270 9.34 -12.55 -10.65
CA GLY A 270 8.95 -12.84 -12.02
C GLY A 270 7.61 -13.56 -12.16
N GLY A 271 6.95 -13.94 -11.07
CA GLY A 271 5.64 -14.58 -11.05
C GLY A 271 4.71 -14.06 -9.96
N ASP A 272 3.66 -14.81 -9.64
CA ASP A 272 2.64 -14.43 -8.66
C ASP A 272 3.09 -14.68 -7.22
N LEU A 273 2.68 -13.81 -6.29
CA LEU A 273 2.88 -13.99 -4.85
C LEU A 273 1.56 -14.34 -4.18
N SER A 274 1.46 -15.53 -3.59
CA SER A 274 0.25 -15.97 -2.89
C SER A 274 0.53 -16.13 -1.41
N PHE A 275 -0.33 -15.54 -0.57
CA PHE A 275 -0.27 -15.64 0.90
C PHE A 275 -1.56 -16.26 1.46
N SER A 276 -2.24 -17.10 0.66
CA SER A 276 -3.49 -17.76 1.06
C SER A 276 -3.32 -18.46 2.40
N GLU A 277 -4.08 -18.03 3.41
CA GLU A 277 -4.03 -18.61 4.76
C GLU A 277 -2.67 -18.50 5.48
N ALA A 278 -1.75 -17.70 4.94
CA ALA A 278 -0.50 -17.39 5.61
C ALA A 278 -0.78 -16.55 6.88
N ARG A 279 -0.04 -16.86 7.95
CA ARG A 279 -0.11 -16.13 9.23
C ARG A 279 1.11 -15.24 9.36
N LEU A 280 0.90 -13.94 9.29
CA LEU A 280 1.93 -12.94 9.55
C LEU A 280 1.66 -12.25 10.87
N GLU A 281 2.56 -12.36 11.83
CA GLU A 281 2.45 -11.69 13.13
C GLU A 281 3.04 -10.27 13.09
N ALA A 282 3.93 -10.02 12.13
CA ALA A 282 4.60 -8.74 11.89
C ALA A 282 4.26 -8.16 10.51
N GLY A 283 5.01 -7.14 10.08
CA GLY A 283 4.90 -6.53 8.76
C GLY A 283 5.57 -7.33 7.64
N VAL A 284 5.30 -6.93 6.40
CA VAL A 284 6.05 -7.37 5.21
C VAL A 284 6.61 -6.16 4.49
N ASP A 285 7.88 -6.25 4.13
CA ASP A 285 8.61 -5.20 3.47
C ASP A 285 8.94 -5.60 2.02
N PHE A 286 8.29 -4.95 1.06
CA PHE A 286 8.53 -5.03 -0.38
C PHE A 286 9.15 -3.73 -0.92
N ARG A 287 9.92 -3.01 -0.10
CA ARG A 287 10.55 -1.77 -0.55
C ARG A 287 11.49 -2.05 -1.72
N ARG A 288 11.49 -1.17 -2.72
CA ARG A 288 12.36 -1.28 -3.91
C ARG A 288 12.23 -2.61 -4.68
N THR A 289 11.21 -3.43 -4.40
CA THR A 289 10.99 -4.70 -5.11
C THR A 289 10.52 -4.41 -6.54
N VAL A 290 11.00 -5.20 -7.49
CA VAL A 290 10.59 -5.14 -8.91
C VAL A 290 9.70 -6.33 -9.22
N PHE A 291 8.43 -6.06 -9.50
CA PHE A 291 7.44 -7.05 -9.94
C PHE A 291 7.37 -7.04 -11.47
N ARG A 292 8.04 -8.00 -12.12
CA ARG A 292 8.21 -8.03 -13.58
C ARG A 292 6.97 -8.53 -14.32
N ARG A 293 6.42 -9.67 -13.88
CA ARG A 293 5.26 -10.33 -14.49
C ARG A 293 4.21 -10.80 -13.47
N THR A 294 4.24 -10.21 -12.29
CA THR A 294 3.32 -10.53 -11.19
C THR A 294 1.92 -10.02 -11.51
N ALA A 295 0.99 -10.93 -11.78
CA ALA A 295 -0.41 -10.61 -12.03
C ALA A 295 -1.20 -10.49 -10.72
N ARG A 296 -0.79 -11.22 -9.67
CA ARG A 296 -1.47 -11.24 -8.38
C ARG A 296 -0.51 -11.20 -7.20
N ILE A 297 -0.87 -10.39 -6.21
CA ILE A 297 -0.28 -10.41 -4.87
C ILE A 297 -1.42 -10.62 -3.87
N GLY A 298 -1.37 -11.71 -3.11
CA GLY A 298 -2.32 -12.03 -2.05
C GLY A 298 -3.31 -13.16 -2.40
N PRO A 299 -4.31 -13.42 -1.52
CA PRO A 299 -4.73 -12.54 -0.42
C PRO A 299 -3.70 -12.49 0.70
N LEU A 300 -3.26 -11.28 1.08
CA LEU A 300 -2.31 -11.05 2.16
C LEU A 300 -3.06 -10.57 3.41
N VAL A 301 -2.93 -11.27 4.53
CA VAL A 301 -3.47 -10.84 5.83
C VAL A 301 -2.32 -10.47 6.75
N CYS A 302 -2.15 -9.17 7.04
CA CYS A 302 -1.06 -8.65 7.84
C CYS A 302 -1.58 -7.63 8.87
N PRO A 303 -1.64 -7.94 10.17
CA PRO A 303 -2.06 -6.99 11.20
C PRO A 303 -1.08 -5.80 11.36
N GLY A 304 0.10 -5.90 10.75
CA GLY A 304 1.14 -4.87 10.69
C GLY A 304 1.05 -3.96 9.46
N THR A 305 2.23 -3.67 8.90
CA THR A 305 2.41 -2.83 7.71
C THR A 305 2.80 -3.70 6.54
N ALA A 306 2.16 -3.51 5.39
CA ALA A 306 2.64 -3.98 4.10
C ALA A 306 3.27 -2.78 3.36
N ASP A 307 4.60 -2.75 3.26
CA ASP A 307 5.34 -1.61 2.70
C ASP A 307 5.81 -1.92 1.28
N PHE A 308 5.23 -1.26 0.28
CA PHE A 308 5.61 -1.33 -1.13
C PHE A 308 6.39 -0.08 -1.57
N SER A 309 6.92 0.73 -0.65
CA SER A 309 7.53 2.01 -1.02
C SER A 309 8.71 1.81 -1.98
N ASP A 310 8.80 2.66 -3.01
CA ASP A 310 9.82 2.57 -4.08
C ASP A 310 9.75 1.29 -4.93
N ALA A 311 8.71 0.45 -4.78
CA ALA A 311 8.52 -0.72 -5.63
C ALA A 311 8.11 -0.33 -7.06
N VAL A 312 8.45 -1.20 -8.02
CA VAL A 312 8.14 -1.02 -9.44
C VAL A 312 7.31 -2.19 -9.93
N PHE A 313 6.15 -1.90 -10.53
CA PHE A 313 5.27 -2.87 -11.15
C PHE A 313 5.31 -2.70 -12.67
N GLU A 314 5.92 -3.65 -13.37
CA GLU A 314 6.10 -3.62 -14.82
C GLU A 314 4.89 -4.23 -15.58
N ALA A 315 4.09 -5.05 -14.90
CA ALA A 315 2.91 -5.72 -15.43
C ALA A 315 1.63 -5.36 -14.67
N ALA A 316 0.48 -5.68 -15.27
CA ALA A 316 -0.80 -5.42 -14.66
C ALA A 316 -0.99 -6.30 -13.42
N VAL A 317 -1.35 -5.71 -12.28
CA VAL A 317 -1.37 -6.41 -10.98
C VAL A 317 -2.67 -6.20 -10.22
N THR A 318 -3.14 -7.27 -9.59
CA THR A 318 -4.18 -7.21 -8.55
C THR A 318 -3.54 -7.46 -7.19
N LEU A 319 -3.56 -6.46 -6.32
CA LEU A 319 -3.15 -6.57 -4.93
C LEU A 319 -4.38 -6.79 -4.05
N GLU A 320 -4.44 -7.92 -3.36
CA GLU A 320 -5.48 -8.27 -2.40
C GLU A 320 -4.87 -8.30 -1.00
N ALA A 321 -5.18 -7.31 -0.17
CA ALA A 321 -4.58 -7.21 1.17
C ALA A 321 -5.57 -6.73 2.24
N ALA A 322 -5.57 -7.42 3.38
CA ALA A 322 -6.15 -6.98 4.63
C ALA A 322 -4.99 -6.61 5.56
N ALA A 323 -4.77 -5.31 5.77
CA ALA A 323 -3.66 -4.84 6.59
C ALA A 323 -4.01 -3.59 7.37
N ARG A 324 -3.26 -3.28 8.43
CA ARG A 324 -3.45 -2.02 9.18
C ARG A 324 -2.88 -0.84 8.41
N GLN A 325 -1.74 -1.00 7.78
CA GLN A 325 -1.12 0.02 6.92
C GLN A 325 -0.64 -0.59 5.60
N VAL A 326 -0.90 0.10 4.50
CA VAL A 326 -0.37 -0.20 3.17
C VAL A 326 0.36 1.05 2.68
N ARG A 327 1.68 0.97 2.56
CA ARG A 327 2.50 2.09 2.08
C ARG A 327 2.88 1.86 0.65
N CYS A 328 2.57 2.81 -0.21
CA CYS A 328 2.88 2.79 -1.63
C CYS A 328 3.63 4.08 -2.00
N ARG A 329 4.52 4.56 -1.14
CA ARG A 329 5.22 5.83 -1.35
C ARG A 329 6.23 5.70 -2.47
N ARG A 330 6.26 6.65 -3.41
CA ARG A 330 7.18 6.59 -4.57
C ARG A 330 7.09 5.28 -5.37
N THR A 331 5.95 4.58 -5.29
CA THR A 331 5.71 3.39 -6.11
C THR A 331 5.59 3.78 -7.56
N ARG A 332 6.09 2.94 -8.47
CA ARG A 332 5.91 3.12 -9.90
C ARG A 332 4.99 2.05 -10.47
N TRP A 333 3.86 2.48 -11.01
CA TRP A 333 2.90 1.64 -11.70
C TRP A 333 3.04 1.84 -13.21
N ALA A 334 3.85 1.01 -13.85
CA ALA A 334 4.08 1.02 -15.30
C ALA A 334 3.02 0.21 -16.07
N SER A 335 1.95 -0.23 -15.40
CA SER A 335 0.78 -0.89 -15.97
C SER A 335 -0.43 -0.70 -15.06
N THR A 336 -1.59 -1.23 -15.46
CA THR A 336 -2.84 -1.10 -14.68
C THR A 336 -2.75 -1.84 -13.35
N ALA A 337 -3.23 -1.23 -12.26
CA ALA A 337 -3.26 -1.90 -10.96
C ALA A 337 -4.63 -1.82 -10.28
N ALA A 338 -5.01 -2.90 -9.62
CA ALA A 338 -6.22 -2.97 -8.81
C ALA A 338 -5.84 -3.33 -7.36
N LEU A 339 -5.84 -2.34 -6.48
CA LEU A 339 -5.59 -2.50 -5.05
C LEU A 339 -6.92 -2.72 -4.35
N ARG A 340 -7.21 -3.98 -4.01
CA ARG A 340 -8.41 -4.42 -3.28
C ARG A 340 -8.03 -4.57 -1.82
N LEU A 341 -8.36 -3.55 -1.04
CA LEU A 341 -7.86 -3.42 0.32
C LEU A 341 -8.99 -3.57 1.35
N ARG A 342 -8.61 -3.97 2.56
CA ARG A 342 -9.47 -4.03 3.74
C ARG A 342 -8.70 -3.50 4.95
N TYR A 343 -9.38 -2.78 5.84
CA TYR A 343 -8.86 -2.24 7.11
C TYR A 343 -7.69 -1.24 7.03
N ALA A 344 -7.21 -0.94 5.83
CA ALA A 344 -5.91 -0.32 5.62
C ALA A 344 -5.94 1.21 5.64
N GLU A 345 -4.98 1.80 6.34
CA GLU A 345 -4.48 3.15 6.04
C GLU A 345 -3.53 3.09 4.84
N VAL A 346 -3.84 3.81 3.76
CA VAL A 346 -3.13 3.75 2.48
C VAL A 346 -2.42 5.06 2.19
N ASP A 347 -1.10 5.01 2.06
CA ASP A 347 -0.26 6.17 1.70
C ASP A 347 0.27 6.01 0.28
N LEU A 348 -0.15 6.87 -0.65
CA LEU A 348 0.27 6.89 -2.05
C LEU A 348 1.25 8.04 -2.35
N SER A 349 1.84 8.68 -1.33
CA SER A 349 2.66 9.87 -1.53
C SER A 349 3.76 9.66 -2.56
N ASP A 350 3.84 10.56 -3.54
CA ASP A 350 4.80 10.59 -4.64
C ASP A 350 4.76 9.36 -5.56
N ALA A 351 3.67 8.58 -5.55
CA ALA A 351 3.48 7.46 -6.47
C ALA A 351 3.35 7.93 -7.92
N VAL A 352 4.04 7.23 -8.83
CA VAL A 352 4.01 7.46 -10.27
C VAL A 352 3.02 6.49 -10.90
N VAL A 353 1.93 7.05 -11.45
CA VAL A 353 0.81 6.30 -12.02
C VAL A 353 0.78 6.54 -13.54
N GLU A 354 1.43 5.66 -14.31
CA GLU A 354 1.50 5.78 -15.78
C GLU A 354 0.23 5.24 -16.47
N PHE A 355 -0.49 4.35 -15.78
CA PHE A 355 -1.70 3.67 -16.25
C PHE A 355 -2.77 3.67 -15.17
N PRO A 356 -4.05 3.37 -15.49
CA PRO A 356 -5.12 3.32 -14.50
C PRO A 356 -4.81 2.48 -13.25
N VAL A 357 -4.81 3.12 -12.09
CA VAL A 357 -4.66 2.50 -10.77
C VAL A 357 -5.93 2.74 -9.95
N THR A 358 -6.56 1.65 -9.52
CA THR A 358 -7.78 1.69 -8.72
C THR A 358 -7.48 1.23 -7.31
N VAL A 359 -7.78 2.07 -6.32
CA VAL A 359 -7.79 1.68 -4.89
C VAL A 359 -9.23 1.54 -4.44
N VAL A 360 -9.59 0.31 -4.06
CA VAL A 360 -10.95 -0.02 -3.63
C VAL A 360 -11.00 -0.60 -2.22
N GLY A 361 -11.85 -0.01 -1.38
CA GLY A 361 -12.20 -0.56 -0.08
C GLY A 361 -13.21 -1.70 -0.21
N ARG A 362 -12.79 -2.93 0.07
CA ARG A 362 -13.69 -4.10 0.02
C ARG A 362 -14.39 -4.33 1.35
N ARG A 363 -15.70 -4.61 1.29
CA ARG A 363 -16.50 -5.00 2.47
C ARG A 363 -16.57 -6.50 2.72
N ARG A 364 -16.47 -7.33 1.67
CA ARG A 364 -16.49 -8.78 1.80
C ARG A 364 -15.08 -9.29 2.15
N PRO A 365 -14.95 -10.21 3.13
CA PRO A 365 -13.70 -10.90 3.41
C PRO A 365 -13.13 -11.59 2.17
N PHE A 366 -11.84 -11.85 2.20
CA PHE A 366 -11.21 -12.72 1.22
C PHE A 366 -11.63 -14.17 1.46
N VAL A 367 -11.63 -14.94 0.38
CA VAL A 367 -12.04 -16.34 0.36
C VAL A 367 -10.87 -17.12 -0.24
N SER A 368 -10.53 -18.26 0.37
CA SER A 368 -9.51 -19.17 -0.13
C SER A 368 -9.94 -19.79 -1.46
N PRO A 369 -9.01 -20.38 -2.23
CA PRO A 369 -9.36 -21.14 -3.43
C PRO A 369 -10.42 -22.25 -3.19
N GLU A 370 -10.47 -22.79 -1.96
CA GLU A 370 -11.38 -23.84 -1.50
C GLU A 370 -12.77 -23.31 -1.14
N GLY A 371 -12.95 -21.98 -1.13
CA GLY A 371 -14.24 -21.34 -0.82
C GLY A 371 -14.43 -20.98 0.66
N GLU A 372 -13.39 -21.11 1.49
CA GLU A 372 -13.45 -20.79 2.92
C GLU A 372 -13.10 -19.33 3.19
N VAL A 373 -13.73 -18.74 4.20
CA VAL A 373 -13.46 -17.34 4.55
C VAL A 373 -12.13 -17.25 5.29
N ILE A 374 -11.18 -16.49 4.73
CA ILE A 374 -9.87 -16.27 5.35
C ILE A 374 -10.05 -15.42 6.61
N THR A 375 -9.45 -15.87 7.71
CA THR A 375 -9.51 -15.15 9.00
C THR A 375 -8.60 -13.92 8.99
N GLU A 376 -9.09 -12.80 9.53
CA GLU A 376 -8.41 -11.48 9.51
C GLU A 376 -8.18 -10.98 10.96
N PRO A 377 -7.33 -11.66 11.77
CA PRO A 377 -7.19 -11.36 13.20
C PRO A 377 -6.53 -9.99 13.46
N GLY A 378 -6.95 -9.31 14.54
CA GLY A 378 -6.36 -8.04 14.98
C GLY A 378 -6.77 -6.80 14.17
N LEU A 379 -7.55 -6.96 13.10
CA LEU A 379 -8.04 -5.88 12.25
C LEU A 379 -9.50 -5.55 12.60
N THR A 380 -9.76 -4.33 13.11
CA THR A 380 -11.07 -3.96 13.67
C THR A 380 -11.76 -2.80 12.97
N ASP A 381 -11.03 -1.84 12.39
CA ASP A 381 -11.62 -0.76 11.59
C ASP A 381 -11.92 -1.26 10.17
N ASP A 382 -13.17 -1.52 9.85
CA ASP A 382 -13.59 -2.08 8.56
C ASP A 382 -13.36 -1.17 7.35
N ARG A 383 -12.84 0.04 7.56
CA ARG A 383 -12.63 1.04 6.52
C ARG A 383 -11.23 0.97 5.94
N VAL A 384 -11.16 1.27 4.65
CA VAL A 384 -9.90 1.63 3.99
C VAL A 384 -9.81 3.14 3.95
N ARG A 385 -8.76 3.71 4.54
CA ARG A 385 -8.54 5.16 4.63
C ARG A 385 -7.34 5.55 3.79
N VAL A 386 -7.52 6.36 2.76
CA VAL A 386 -6.37 6.92 2.03
C VAL A 386 -5.89 8.14 2.81
N THR A 387 -4.63 8.14 3.21
CA THR A 387 -4.02 9.17 4.09
C THR A 387 -3.32 10.26 3.28
N SER A 388 -2.80 9.95 2.09
CA SER A 388 -2.12 10.93 1.25
C SER A 388 -2.09 10.48 -0.21
N VAL A 389 -2.35 11.44 -1.11
CA VAL A 389 -2.10 11.36 -2.56
C VAL A 389 -1.20 12.52 -3.01
N LYS A 390 -0.44 13.08 -2.07
CA LYS A 390 0.55 14.13 -2.32
C LYS A 390 1.51 13.72 -3.43
N GLY A 391 1.81 14.59 -4.38
CA GLY A 391 2.80 14.35 -5.44
C GLY A 391 2.39 13.35 -6.52
N VAL A 392 1.20 12.74 -6.42
CA VAL A 392 0.66 11.82 -7.43
C VAL A 392 0.07 12.59 -8.60
N ASP A 393 0.21 12.06 -9.82
CA ASP A 393 -0.63 12.46 -10.95
C ASP A 393 -1.97 11.71 -10.90
N ALA A 394 -3.04 12.42 -10.55
CA ALA A 394 -4.36 11.84 -10.33
C ALA A 394 -5.13 11.55 -11.63
N ALA A 395 -4.59 11.83 -12.82
CA ALA A 395 -5.28 11.60 -14.09
C ALA A 395 -5.70 10.14 -14.31
N HIS A 396 -4.93 9.20 -13.75
CA HIS A 396 -5.17 7.76 -13.84
C HIS A 396 -5.52 7.11 -12.50
N LEU A 397 -5.81 7.91 -11.47
CA LEU A 397 -6.15 7.40 -10.14
C LEU A 397 -7.67 7.31 -9.95
N VAL A 398 -8.12 6.13 -9.53
CA VAL A 398 -9.51 5.87 -9.14
C VAL A 398 -9.54 5.46 -7.68
N LEU A 399 -10.33 6.16 -6.87
CA LEU A 399 -10.56 5.84 -5.46
C LEU A 399 -12.03 5.44 -5.28
N ALA A 400 -12.26 4.22 -4.80
CA ALA A 400 -13.58 3.64 -4.69
C ALA A 400 -13.87 3.09 -3.28
N ASP A 401 -14.99 3.48 -2.68
CA ASP A 401 -15.42 2.99 -1.35
C ASP A 401 -14.37 3.18 -0.23
N VAL A 402 -13.64 4.30 -0.26
CA VAL A 402 -12.58 4.66 0.71
C VAL A 402 -12.94 5.86 1.59
N ASP A 403 -12.34 5.93 2.78
CA ASP A 403 -12.36 7.09 3.67
C ASP A 403 -11.22 8.06 3.31
N LEU A 404 -11.57 9.28 2.92
CA LEU A 404 -10.67 10.38 2.56
C LEU A 404 -10.67 11.49 3.61
N SER A 405 -11.27 11.28 4.78
CA SER A 405 -11.41 12.32 5.82
C SER A 405 -10.08 12.85 6.35
N GLY A 406 -9.00 12.06 6.26
CA GLY A 406 -7.63 12.46 6.59
C GLY A 406 -6.69 12.55 5.39
N CYS A 407 -7.21 12.51 4.15
CA CYS A 407 -6.38 12.47 2.95
C CYS A 407 -5.75 13.84 2.64
N LEU A 408 -4.44 13.85 2.36
CA LEU A 408 -3.70 15.01 1.87
C LEU A 408 -3.70 15.06 0.33
N PHE A 409 -4.12 16.20 -0.23
CA PHE A 409 -4.24 16.49 -1.66
C PHE A 409 -3.35 17.66 -2.14
N VAL A 410 -2.78 18.45 -1.22
CA VAL A 410 -1.81 19.48 -1.60
C VAL A 410 -0.64 18.85 -2.38
N GLU A 411 -0.20 19.49 -3.46
CA GLU A 411 0.82 19.00 -4.43
C GLU A 411 0.38 17.83 -5.33
N THR A 412 -0.88 17.39 -5.30
CA THR A 412 -1.40 16.45 -6.30
C THR A 412 -1.54 17.13 -7.68
N VAL A 413 -1.05 16.45 -8.73
CA VAL A 413 -1.13 16.91 -10.12
C VAL A 413 -2.42 16.36 -10.75
N HIS A 414 -3.06 17.12 -11.65
CA HIS A 414 -4.33 16.75 -12.30
C HIS A 414 -5.43 16.29 -11.33
N LEU A 415 -5.50 16.90 -10.15
CA LEU A 415 -6.53 16.58 -9.15
C LEU A 415 -7.97 16.74 -9.69
N ASP A 416 -8.15 17.54 -10.74
CA ASP A 416 -9.43 17.67 -11.46
C ASP A 416 -9.84 16.45 -12.29
N GLN A 417 -8.93 15.49 -12.47
CA GLN A 417 -9.19 14.22 -13.18
C GLN A 417 -9.30 13.01 -12.24
N LEU A 418 -9.11 13.21 -10.92
CA LEU A 418 -9.29 12.17 -9.91
C LEU A 418 -10.70 11.60 -9.96
N ARG A 419 -10.83 10.28 -10.10
CA ARG A 419 -12.14 9.62 -10.07
C ARG A 419 -12.48 9.14 -8.68
N LEU A 420 -13.62 9.60 -8.15
CA LEU A 420 -14.18 9.17 -6.89
C LEU A 420 -15.45 8.35 -7.14
N GLU A 421 -15.39 7.05 -6.87
CA GLU A 421 -16.48 6.11 -7.13
C GLU A 421 -17.03 5.49 -5.84
N GLY A 422 -18.30 5.09 -5.86
CA GLY A 422 -18.95 4.51 -4.69
C GLY A 422 -19.00 5.46 -3.48
N ARG A 423 -18.77 4.93 -2.27
CA ARG A 423 -18.86 5.68 -1.02
C ARG A 423 -17.50 6.25 -0.59
N CYS A 424 -17.11 7.39 -1.16
CA CYS A 424 -15.97 8.17 -0.66
C CYS A 424 -16.39 9.10 0.49
N VAL A 425 -15.84 8.90 1.69
CA VAL A 425 -16.15 9.70 2.88
C VAL A 425 -15.13 10.84 3.03
N LEU A 426 -15.59 12.05 3.29
CA LEU A 426 -14.73 13.21 3.57
C LEU A 426 -15.10 13.79 4.93
N SER A 427 -14.18 14.57 5.51
CA SER A 427 -14.41 15.26 6.77
C SER A 427 -15.57 16.25 6.67
N SER A 428 -16.14 16.62 7.82
CA SER A 428 -17.18 17.65 7.92
C SER A 428 -16.79 18.67 8.98
N PRO A 429 -17.21 19.95 8.88
CA PRO A 429 -16.95 20.94 9.92
C PRO A 429 -17.48 20.50 11.30
N PRO A 430 -16.75 20.77 12.40
CA PRO A 430 -17.26 20.61 13.75
C PRO A 430 -18.42 21.59 14.01
N GLY A 431 -19.56 21.05 14.45
CA GLY A 431 -20.74 21.84 14.81
C GLY A 431 -21.69 22.16 13.66
N GLY A 432 -22.95 22.43 14.01
CA GLY A 432 -24.05 22.74 13.08
C GLY A 432 -25.06 21.59 12.89
N PRO A 433 -26.31 21.92 12.50
CA PRO A 433 -27.36 20.91 12.28
C PRO A 433 -26.97 19.92 11.18
N ARG A 434 -27.33 18.64 11.32
CA ARG A 434 -27.00 17.56 10.37
C ARG A 434 -27.42 17.86 8.92
N TRP A 435 -28.48 18.64 8.72
CA TRP A 435 -29.01 19.02 7.41
C TRP A 435 -28.23 20.14 6.69
N ILE A 436 -27.14 20.66 7.28
CA ILE A 436 -26.26 21.71 6.68
C ILE A 436 -24.79 21.24 6.61
N ARG A 437 -24.50 19.95 6.83
CA ARG A 437 -23.13 19.45 6.83
C ARG A 437 -22.59 19.34 5.40
N ARG A 438 -21.61 20.17 5.08
CA ARG A 438 -20.80 20.08 3.86
C ARG A 438 -19.61 19.15 4.06
N ARG A 439 -19.05 18.66 2.97
CA ARG A 439 -17.74 17.98 2.94
C ARG A 439 -16.59 18.99 2.96
N THR A 440 -15.51 18.67 3.66
CA THR A 440 -14.31 19.50 3.79
C THR A 440 -13.04 18.66 3.68
N LEU A 441 -11.98 19.27 3.14
CA LEU A 441 -10.64 18.69 3.04
C LEU A 441 -9.96 18.58 4.41
N ALA A 442 -9.07 17.60 4.58
CA ALA A 442 -8.27 17.45 5.80
C ALA A 442 -7.39 18.69 6.04
N GLU A 443 -6.83 19.27 4.98
CA GLU A 443 -5.98 20.46 5.09
C GLU A 443 -6.75 21.72 5.51
N GLU A 444 -8.07 21.82 5.22
CA GLU A 444 -8.90 22.88 5.81
C GLU A 444 -9.03 22.71 7.32
N HIS A 445 -9.17 21.46 7.81
CA HIS A 445 -9.20 21.19 9.25
C HIS A 445 -7.89 21.61 9.91
N HIS A 446 -6.75 21.24 9.30
CA HIS A 446 -5.43 21.62 9.78
C HIS A 446 -5.27 23.14 9.88
N TRP A 447 -5.64 23.87 8.83
CA TRP A 447 -5.61 25.34 8.82
C TRP A 447 -6.53 25.93 9.89
N ARG A 448 -7.77 25.45 10.00
CA ARG A 448 -8.73 25.99 10.98
C ARG A 448 -8.35 25.69 12.41
N ALA A 449 -7.75 24.53 12.70
CA ALA A 449 -7.25 24.20 14.03
C ALA A 449 -6.21 25.22 14.53
N THR A 450 -5.46 25.86 13.63
CA THR A 450 -4.51 26.94 14.00
C THR A 450 -5.22 28.23 14.44
N ARG A 451 -6.47 28.46 14.01
CA ARG A 451 -7.23 29.70 14.25
C ARG A 451 -8.40 29.54 15.22
N TYR A 452 -8.96 28.34 15.29
CA TYR A 452 -10.15 27.98 16.04
C TYR A 452 -9.88 26.66 16.77
N ARG A 453 -10.01 26.64 18.10
CA ARG A 453 -9.69 25.45 18.91
C ARG A 453 -10.82 24.42 18.99
N ASP A 454 -12.06 24.80 18.70
CA ASP A 454 -13.22 23.96 18.99
C ASP A 454 -13.53 22.96 17.86
N GLY A 455 -13.13 21.71 18.06
CA GLY A 455 -13.57 20.54 17.28
C GLY A 455 -12.90 20.32 15.91
N TRP A 456 -11.97 21.19 15.49
CA TRP A 456 -11.22 21.04 14.24
C TRP A 456 -10.00 20.13 14.45
N THR A 457 -9.71 19.24 13.49
CA THR A 457 -8.58 18.33 13.57
C THR A 457 -7.26 19.05 13.27
N PRO A 458 -6.26 19.05 14.18
CA PRO A 458 -4.96 19.66 13.92
C PRO A 458 -4.14 18.83 12.92
N ALA A 459 -3.16 19.47 12.28
CA ALA A 459 -2.21 18.75 11.43
C ALA A 459 -1.44 17.70 12.23
N PRO A 460 -1.24 16.48 11.68
CA PRO A 460 -0.36 15.50 12.30
C PRO A 460 1.09 16.01 12.33
N PRO A 461 1.95 15.47 13.22
CA PRO A 461 3.35 15.85 13.30
C PRO A 461 4.04 15.77 11.92
N GLY A 462 4.77 16.83 11.54
CA GLY A 462 5.49 16.89 10.26
C GLY A 462 4.68 17.46 9.08
N VAL A 463 3.38 17.67 9.22
CA VAL A 463 2.53 18.30 8.18
C VAL A 463 2.33 19.78 8.51
N GLN A 464 2.70 20.66 7.57
CA GLN A 464 2.48 22.10 7.74
C GLN A 464 1.06 22.50 7.29
N PRO A 465 0.30 23.26 8.11
CA PRO A 465 -0.98 23.83 7.68
C PRO A 465 -0.81 24.80 6.51
N HIS A 466 -1.68 24.70 5.51
CA HIS A 466 -1.64 25.57 4.32
C HIS A 466 -2.63 26.74 4.42
N GLU A 467 -2.25 27.89 3.86
CA GLU A 467 -3.13 29.06 3.83
C GLU A 467 -4.28 28.90 2.81
N PRO A 468 -5.40 29.65 2.97
CA PRO A 468 -6.57 29.53 2.09
C PRO A 468 -6.29 29.77 0.60
N ALA A 469 -5.26 30.56 0.29
CA ALA A 469 -4.80 30.79 -1.08
C ALA A 469 -4.39 29.49 -1.80
N VAL A 470 -3.84 28.52 -1.06
CA VAL A 470 -3.45 27.19 -1.58
C VAL A 470 -4.66 26.25 -1.62
N LEU A 471 -5.56 26.34 -0.63
CA LEU A 471 -6.73 25.46 -0.53
C LEU A 471 -7.83 25.78 -1.55
N ALA A 472 -8.01 27.05 -1.95
CA ALA A 472 -9.03 27.45 -2.91
C ALA A 472 -8.87 26.74 -4.28
N PRO A 473 -7.69 26.69 -4.91
CA PRO A 473 -7.45 25.91 -6.12
C PRO A 473 -7.78 24.41 -5.99
N LEU A 474 -7.49 23.79 -4.84
CA LEU A 474 -7.80 22.37 -4.60
C LEU A 474 -9.31 22.10 -4.58
N TYR A 475 -10.06 22.95 -3.88
CA TYR A 475 -11.53 22.89 -3.89
C TYR A 475 -12.10 23.04 -5.30
N ARG A 476 -11.52 23.93 -6.11
CA ARG A 476 -11.92 24.15 -7.50
C ARG A 476 -11.64 22.92 -8.38
N GLN A 477 -10.47 22.31 -8.25
CA GLN A 477 -10.09 21.12 -9.01
C GLN A 477 -10.98 19.92 -8.63
N LEU A 478 -11.15 19.64 -7.35
CA LEU A 478 -12.03 18.55 -6.89
C LEU A 478 -13.50 18.78 -7.24
N ARG A 479 -13.97 20.03 -7.23
CA ARG A 479 -15.31 20.35 -7.76
C ARG A 479 -15.41 19.92 -9.22
N LYS A 480 -14.44 20.30 -10.06
CA LYS A 480 -14.45 19.95 -11.49
C LYS A 480 -14.46 18.43 -11.69
N ALA A 481 -13.63 17.69 -10.95
CA ALA A 481 -13.64 16.23 -10.96
C ALA A 481 -15.03 15.63 -10.65
N LEU A 482 -15.73 16.19 -9.65
CA LEU A 482 -17.09 15.76 -9.28
C LEU A 482 -18.14 16.15 -10.32
N GLU A 483 -18.02 17.32 -10.95
CA GLU A 483 -18.89 17.76 -12.05
C GLU A 483 -18.73 16.84 -13.27
N ASP A 484 -17.49 16.50 -13.64
CA ASP A 484 -17.17 15.57 -14.72
C ASP A 484 -17.69 14.16 -14.40
N GLY A 485 -17.67 13.75 -13.13
CA GLY A 485 -18.28 12.52 -12.60
C GLY A 485 -19.81 12.57 -12.43
N ARG A 486 -20.49 13.65 -12.89
CA ARG A 486 -21.95 13.87 -12.75
C ARG A 486 -22.47 13.88 -11.30
N ASN A 487 -21.61 14.17 -10.33
CA ASN A 487 -21.96 14.32 -8.91
C ASN A 487 -22.23 15.80 -8.58
N GLU A 488 -23.33 16.34 -9.11
CA GLU A 488 -23.77 17.74 -8.87
C GLU A 488 -23.92 18.10 -7.36
N PRO A 489 -24.50 17.25 -6.49
CA PRO A 489 -24.58 17.56 -5.05
C PRO A 489 -23.23 17.67 -4.37
N GLY A 490 -22.30 16.77 -4.68
CA GLY A 490 -20.93 16.82 -4.17
C GLY A 490 -20.21 18.09 -4.62
N ALA A 491 -20.25 18.39 -5.92
CA ALA A 491 -19.64 19.58 -6.49
C ALA A 491 -20.08 20.90 -5.81
N ALA A 492 -21.36 21.01 -5.43
CA ALA A 492 -21.88 22.19 -4.74
C ALA A 492 -21.24 22.43 -3.35
N ASP A 493 -20.91 21.36 -2.61
CA ASP A 493 -20.23 21.50 -1.32
C ASP A 493 -18.79 22.00 -1.48
N PHE A 494 -18.10 21.53 -2.53
CA PHE A 494 -16.75 21.98 -2.88
C PHE A 494 -16.74 23.41 -3.41
N TYR A 495 -17.76 23.82 -4.17
CA TYR A 495 -17.93 25.23 -4.56
C TYR A 495 -18.07 26.16 -3.34
N TYR A 496 -18.87 25.75 -2.35
CA TYR A 496 -19.00 26.52 -1.11
C TYR A 496 -17.66 26.60 -0.36
N GLY A 497 -16.88 25.51 -0.33
CA GLY A 497 -15.51 25.46 0.19
C GLY A 497 -14.57 26.44 -0.52
N GLU A 498 -14.54 26.42 -1.85
CA GLU A 498 -13.75 27.33 -2.70
C GLU A 498 -14.02 28.79 -2.35
N MET A 499 -15.31 29.20 -2.35
CA MET A 499 -15.70 30.58 -2.08
C MET A 499 -15.35 31.03 -0.67
N GLU A 500 -15.43 30.11 0.31
CA GLU A 500 -15.01 30.41 1.67
C GLU A 500 -13.50 30.59 1.79
N MET A 501 -12.70 29.74 1.14
CA MET A 501 -11.25 29.91 1.13
C MET A 501 -10.86 31.24 0.48
N ARG A 502 -11.47 31.61 -0.66
CA ARG A 502 -11.26 32.93 -1.30
C ARG A 502 -11.67 34.11 -0.43
N ARG A 503 -12.71 33.96 0.41
CA ARG A 503 -13.10 35.00 1.39
C ARG A 503 -12.06 35.18 2.49
N HIS A 504 -11.39 34.11 2.89
CA HIS A 504 -10.36 34.10 3.93
C HIS A 504 -8.94 34.32 3.39
N ASP A 505 -8.76 34.33 2.07
CA ASP A 505 -7.49 34.62 1.41
C ASP A 505 -7.07 36.09 1.67
N THR A 506 -5.95 36.26 2.36
CA THR A 506 -5.41 37.58 2.71
C THR A 506 -4.71 38.26 1.53
N THR A 507 -4.33 37.51 0.50
CA THR A 507 -3.68 38.00 -0.72
C THR A 507 -4.68 38.63 -1.69
N ALA A 508 -5.96 38.22 -1.61
CA ALA A 508 -7.02 38.75 -2.46
C ALA A 508 -7.33 40.24 -2.19
N SER A 509 -7.71 40.95 -3.26
CA SER A 509 -8.04 42.37 -3.20
C SER A 509 -9.15 42.66 -2.18
N ARG A 510 -9.12 43.86 -1.56
CA ARG A 510 -10.16 44.27 -0.60
C ARG A 510 -11.56 44.29 -1.24
N GLY A 511 -11.65 44.68 -2.52
CA GLY A 511 -12.90 44.69 -3.27
C GLY A 511 -13.49 43.30 -3.46
N GLU A 512 -12.68 42.33 -3.89
CA GLU A 512 -13.11 40.93 -4.06
C GLU A 512 -13.59 40.32 -2.74
N ARG A 513 -12.84 40.51 -1.65
CA ARG A 513 -13.26 40.01 -0.33
C ARG A 513 -14.56 40.65 0.15
N THR A 514 -14.76 41.93 -0.13
CA THR A 514 -16.00 42.64 0.24
C THR A 514 -17.18 42.10 -0.56
N LEU A 515 -16.99 41.88 -1.86
CA LEU A 515 -17.98 41.26 -2.73
C LEU A 515 -18.35 39.85 -2.25
N LEU A 516 -17.37 39.01 -1.93
CA LEU A 516 -17.59 37.65 -1.42
C LEU A 516 -18.31 37.65 -0.06
N ARG A 517 -18.00 38.61 0.84
CA ARG A 517 -18.72 38.77 2.11
C ARG A 517 -20.19 39.15 1.89
N LEU A 518 -20.47 40.07 0.98
CA LEU A 518 -21.84 40.46 0.62
C LEU A 518 -22.59 39.28 -0.02
N TYR A 519 -21.96 38.58 -0.97
CA TYR A 519 -22.57 37.43 -1.63
C TYR A 519 -22.88 36.28 -0.66
N TRP A 520 -21.99 36.02 0.30
CA TRP A 520 -22.22 35.08 1.40
C TRP A 520 -23.37 35.50 2.31
N ALA A 521 -23.43 36.77 2.70
CA ALA A 521 -24.44 37.30 3.60
C ALA A 521 -25.84 37.26 2.97
N LEU A 522 -25.94 37.63 1.69
CA LEU A 522 -27.19 37.71 0.95
C LEU A 522 -27.76 36.33 0.59
N SER A 523 -26.92 35.40 0.15
CA SER A 523 -27.40 34.14 -0.47
C SER A 523 -26.65 32.88 -0.06
N GLY A 524 -25.62 32.98 0.78
CA GLY A 524 -24.74 31.86 1.10
C GLY A 524 -24.04 31.31 -0.15
N TYR A 525 -23.53 32.22 -0.99
CA TYR A 525 -22.94 31.90 -2.30
C TYR A 525 -23.93 31.25 -3.29
N GLY A 526 -25.19 31.70 -3.30
CA GLY A 526 -26.21 31.17 -4.20
C GLY A 526 -26.65 29.74 -3.90
N LEU A 527 -26.32 29.21 -2.71
CA LEU A 527 -26.68 27.84 -2.30
C LEU A 527 -27.71 27.79 -1.17
N ARG A 528 -28.08 28.94 -0.57
CA ARG A 528 -29.01 29.00 0.57
C ARG A 528 -30.21 29.89 0.29
N ALA A 529 -31.25 29.32 -0.33
CA ALA A 529 -32.48 30.02 -0.69
C ALA A 529 -33.15 30.73 0.51
N MET A 530 -33.15 30.12 1.70
CA MET A 530 -33.76 30.71 2.90
C MET A 530 -33.11 32.03 3.33
N ARG A 531 -31.82 32.25 3.06
CA ARG A 531 -31.17 33.53 3.36
C ARG A 531 -31.63 34.62 2.39
N ALA A 532 -31.67 34.29 1.10
CA ALA A 532 -32.14 35.23 0.08
C ALA A 532 -33.62 35.58 0.27
N LEU A 533 -34.46 34.60 0.59
CA LEU A 533 -35.88 34.83 0.94
C LEU A 533 -36.04 35.66 2.21
N GLY A 534 -35.23 35.41 3.23
CA GLY A 534 -35.23 36.23 4.45
C GLY A 534 -34.87 37.69 4.17
N TRP A 535 -33.83 37.93 3.37
CA TRP A 535 -33.48 39.28 2.91
C TRP A 535 -34.56 39.92 2.04
N LEU A 536 -35.23 39.14 1.19
CA LEU A 536 -36.34 39.63 0.38
C LEU A 536 -37.50 40.10 1.26
N VAL A 537 -37.92 39.28 2.23
CA VAL A 537 -38.99 39.65 3.19
C VAL A 537 -38.60 40.89 3.99
N LEU A 538 -37.34 40.97 4.46
CA LEU A 538 -36.86 42.13 5.20
C LEU A 538 -36.84 43.40 4.33
N ALA A 539 -36.36 43.29 3.09
CA ALA A 539 -36.33 44.40 2.13
C ALA A 539 -37.75 44.88 1.82
N MET A 540 -38.66 43.97 1.47
CA MET A 540 -40.07 44.30 1.23
C MET A 540 -40.71 45.00 2.44
N THR A 541 -40.44 44.51 3.66
CA THR A 541 -40.95 45.12 4.89
C THR A 541 -40.39 46.53 5.09
N ALA A 542 -39.09 46.73 4.85
CA ALA A 542 -38.44 48.04 4.94
C ALA A 542 -38.98 49.02 3.88
N THR A 543 -39.19 48.55 2.63
CA THR A 543 -39.79 49.34 1.55
C THR A 543 -41.21 49.76 1.91
N VAL A 544 -42.03 48.85 2.45
CA VAL A 544 -43.40 49.17 2.91
C VAL A 544 -43.38 50.22 4.03
N LEU A 545 -42.49 50.07 5.02
CA LEU A 545 -42.36 51.04 6.11
C LEU A 545 -41.89 52.41 5.60
N ALA A 546 -40.90 52.45 4.72
CA ALA A 546 -40.43 53.70 4.10
C ALA A 546 -41.52 54.37 3.26
N MET A 547 -42.32 53.58 2.53
CA MET A 547 -43.49 54.06 1.79
C MET A 547 -44.57 54.63 2.72
N MET A 548 -44.83 53.98 3.85
CA MET A 548 -45.80 54.48 4.84
C MET A 548 -45.35 55.79 5.49
N LEU A 549 -44.06 55.89 5.84
CA LEU A 549 -43.51 57.04 6.58
C LEU A 549 -43.25 58.26 5.70
N TRP A 550 -42.82 58.04 4.45
CA TRP A 550 -42.34 59.10 3.56
C TRP A 550 -42.79 58.99 2.10
N GLY A 551 -43.14 57.80 1.61
CA GLY A 551 -43.36 57.59 0.19
C GLY A 551 -44.75 57.94 -0.35
N LEU A 552 -45.80 57.68 0.43
CA LEU A 552 -47.17 58.06 0.07
C LEU A 552 -47.47 59.52 0.45
N PRO A 553 -48.11 60.31 -0.42
CA PRO A 553 -48.47 61.70 -0.13
C PRO A 553 -49.44 61.81 1.06
N GLN A 554 -49.55 63.01 1.63
CA GLN A 554 -50.40 63.29 2.80
C GLN A 554 -51.90 63.13 2.51
N THR A 555 -52.31 63.47 1.29
CA THR A 555 -53.69 63.38 0.78
C THR A 555 -53.65 62.78 -0.63
N ASP A 556 -54.70 62.05 -1.00
CA ASP A 556 -54.84 61.56 -2.38
C ASP A 556 -54.90 62.77 -3.35
N LEU A 557 -54.11 62.71 -4.43
CA LEU A 557 -53.95 63.83 -5.37
C LEU A 557 -55.03 63.76 -6.45
N ASP A 558 -56.24 64.18 -6.08
CA ASP A 558 -57.32 64.30 -7.06
C ASP A 558 -57.04 65.46 -8.04
N PRO A 559 -57.17 65.24 -9.37
CA PRO A 559 -56.93 66.27 -10.36
C PRO A 559 -57.96 67.40 -10.23
N VAL A 560 -57.49 68.60 -9.87
CA VAL A 560 -58.36 69.78 -9.75
C VAL A 560 -58.48 70.43 -11.13
N SER A 561 -59.69 70.45 -11.68
CA SER A 561 -59.97 71.10 -12.96
C SER A 561 -60.53 72.50 -12.73
N ALA A 562 -59.71 73.51 -12.99
CA ALA A 562 -60.14 74.90 -12.98
C ALA A 562 -60.53 75.31 -14.41
N GLY A 563 -61.80 75.68 -14.59
CA GLY A 563 -62.34 76.14 -15.87
C GLY A 563 -62.63 77.63 -15.83
N THR A 564 -62.21 78.36 -16.87
CA THR A 564 -62.74 79.70 -17.16
C THR A 564 -63.67 79.61 -18.38
N THR A 565 -64.79 80.32 -18.30
CA THR A 565 -65.86 80.28 -19.30
C THR A 565 -66.07 81.67 -19.84
N ASP A 566 -65.75 81.91 -21.12
CA ASP A 566 -65.98 83.20 -21.78
C ASP A 566 -67.03 83.04 -22.87
N GLY A 567 -68.30 82.86 -22.45
CA GLY A 567 -69.54 82.89 -23.25
C GLY A 567 -69.71 81.91 -24.43
N ARG A 568 -68.63 81.36 -25.00
CA ARG A 568 -68.61 80.52 -26.21
C ARG A 568 -67.50 79.48 -26.23
N ARG A 569 -66.54 79.50 -25.29
CA ARG A 569 -65.48 78.49 -25.17
C ARG A 569 -65.17 78.21 -23.70
N VAL A 570 -65.13 76.92 -23.33
CA VAL A 570 -64.75 76.45 -21.99
C VAL A 570 -63.28 76.02 -22.07
N THR A 571 -62.40 76.65 -21.31
CA THR A 571 -61.00 76.21 -21.19
C THR A 571 -60.81 75.57 -19.82
N LEU A 572 -60.79 74.24 -19.80
CA LEU A 572 -60.50 73.45 -18.60
C LEU A 572 -59.00 73.26 -18.48
N THR A 573 -58.39 73.86 -17.46
CA THR A 573 -57.01 73.56 -17.07
C THR A 573 -57.04 72.59 -15.90
N THR A 574 -56.76 71.32 -16.18
CA THR A 574 -56.58 70.30 -15.15
C THR A 574 -55.16 70.40 -14.60
N ARG A 575 -55.02 70.79 -13.33
CA ARG A 575 -53.72 70.81 -12.64
C ARG A 575 -53.72 69.75 -11.55
N LYS A 576 -52.70 68.89 -11.57
CA LYS A 576 -52.46 67.93 -10.51
C LYS A 576 -51.51 68.55 -9.48
N PRO A 577 -51.90 68.66 -8.19
CA PRO A 577 -51.00 69.19 -7.17
C PRO A 577 -49.76 68.30 -7.01
N ALA A 578 -48.63 68.92 -6.65
CA ALA A 578 -47.40 68.16 -6.41
C ALA A 578 -47.53 67.34 -5.11
N PRO A 579 -47.03 66.09 -5.07
CA PRO A 579 -47.08 65.25 -3.88
C PRO A 579 -46.25 65.87 -2.74
N VAL A 580 -46.91 66.15 -1.61
CA VAL A 580 -46.27 66.69 -0.41
C VAL A 580 -46.01 65.57 0.59
N ASN A 581 -44.83 65.61 1.23
CA ASN A 581 -44.46 64.66 2.27
C ASN A 581 -45.44 64.74 3.45
N PRO A 582 -45.80 63.60 4.07
CA PRO A 582 -46.69 63.60 5.22
C PRO A 582 -46.11 64.40 6.40
N GLU A 583 -46.93 65.22 7.04
CA GLU A 583 -46.61 65.98 8.25
C GLU A 583 -47.27 65.37 9.52
N GLY A 584 -46.73 65.66 10.70
CA GLY A 584 -47.25 65.17 11.99
C GLY A 584 -46.56 63.91 12.57
N PRO A 585 -46.98 63.45 13.77
CA PRO A 585 -46.28 62.42 14.55
C PRO A 585 -46.29 61.04 13.86
N TYR A 586 -45.19 60.29 14.01
CA TYR A 586 -44.96 59.00 13.33
C TYR A 586 -46.08 57.96 13.56
N THR A 587 -46.73 57.99 14.72
CA THR A 587 -47.86 57.10 15.06
C THR A 587 -49.07 57.29 14.14
N LYS A 588 -49.30 58.49 13.60
CA LYS A 588 -50.37 58.75 12.63
C LYS A 588 -50.01 58.31 11.21
N ARG A 589 -48.71 58.13 10.92
CA ARG A 589 -48.20 57.66 9.62
C ARG A 589 -48.21 56.13 9.51
N LEU A 590 -48.12 55.43 10.64
CA LEU A 590 -48.21 53.99 10.76
C LEU A 590 -49.67 53.51 10.88
N SER A 591 -50.49 53.79 9.87
CA SER A 591 -51.91 53.38 9.84
C SER A 591 -52.16 52.18 8.92
N THR A 592 -53.21 51.40 9.20
CA THR A 592 -53.62 50.25 8.38
C THR A 592 -53.94 50.65 6.93
N ALA A 593 -54.56 51.82 6.72
CA ALA A 593 -54.88 52.33 5.39
C ALA A 593 -53.62 52.64 4.55
N ARG A 594 -52.58 53.23 5.17
CA ARG A 594 -51.29 53.47 4.49
C ARG A 594 -50.52 52.17 4.28
N PHE A 595 -50.64 51.21 5.19
CA PHE A 595 -50.03 49.88 5.02
C PHE A 595 -50.57 49.16 3.79
N GLU A 596 -51.90 49.12 3.60
CA GLU A 596 -52.50 48.47 2.43
C GLU A 596 -52.06 49.12 1.11
N LYS A 597 -52.09 50.46 1.04
CA LYS A 597 -51.62 51.21 -0.14
C LYS A 597 -50.13 50.96 -0.41
N SER A 598 -49.29 51.00 0.62
CA SER A 598 -47.85 50.74 0.50
C SER A 598 -47.57 49.30 0.09
N ALA A 599 -48.22 48.31 0.69
CA ALA A 599 -48.04 46.90 0.37
C ALA A 599 -48.47 46.60 -1.08
N ARG A 600 -49.59 47.16 -1.54
CA ARG A 600 -50.04 47.04 -2.94
C ARG A 600 -49.05 47.69 -3.90
N THR A 601 -48.52 48.86 -3.56
CA THR A 601 -47.51 49.57 -4.35
C THR A 601 -46.21 48.76 -4.48
N VAL A 602 -45.72 48.20 -3.38
CA VAL A 602 -44.50 47.37 -3.36
C VAL A 602 -44.72 46.05 -4.11
N ALA A 603 -45.81 45.33 -3.85
CA ALA A 603 -46.11 44.09 -4.58
C ALA A 603 -46.23 44.33 -6.10
N ASN A 604 -46.90 45.42 -6.49
CA ASN A 604 -47.04 45.78 -7.89
C ASN A 604 -45.73 46.27 -8.51
N SER A 605 -44.84 46.94 -7.79
CA SER A 605 -43.58 47.42 -8.36
C SER A 605 -42.55 46.30 -8.57
N VAL A 606 -42.61 45.24 -7.76
CA VAL A 606 -41.75 44.06 -7.88
C VAL A 606 -42.18 43.16 -9.04
N ILE A 607 -43.50 43.03 -9.25
CA ILE A 607 -44.07 42.13 -10.25
C ILE A 607 -44.36 42.86 -11.58
N PHE A 608 -44.73 44.15 -11.52
CA PHE A 608 -45.15 44.95 -12.67
C PHE A 608 -44.36 46.26 -12.78
N ARG A 609 -44.22 46.76 -14.02
CA ARG A 609 -43.32 47.87 -14.37
C ARG A 609 -43.78 49.26 -13.87
N ALA A 610 -45.02 49.38 -13.39
CA ALA A 610 -45.59 50.64 -12.87
C ALA A 610 -46.65 50.38 -11.79
N SER A 611 -46.48 50.99 -10.61
CA SER A 611 -47.45 50.91 -9.50
C SER A 611 -48.69 51.80 -9.72
N GLY A 612 -48.63 52.76 -10.64
CA GLY A 612 -49.74 53.67 -10.99
C GLY A 612 -50.14 54.62 -9.86
N GLN A 613 -49.33 54.74 -8.80
CA GLN A 613 -49.58 55.61 -7.65
C GLN A 613 -48.74 56.88 -7.75
N ASP A 614 -49.29 58.01 -7.29
CA ASP A 614 -48.53 59.24 -7.17
C ASP A 614 -47.69 59.20 -5.90
N LEU A 615 -46.37 59.18 -6.07
CA LEU A 615 -45.41 59.09 -4.98
C LEU A 615 -44.75 60.43 -4.73
N THR A 616 -44.35 60.66 -3.48
CA THR A 616 -43.45 61.77 -3.16
C THR A 616 -42.09 61.55 -3.83
N THR A 617 -41.25 62.59 -3.89
CA THR A 617 -39.86 62.45 -4.38
C THR A 617 -39.12 61.32 -3.65
N THR A 618 -39.28 61.25 -2.33
CA THR A 618 -38.70 60.17 -1.50
C THR A 618 -39.32 58.82 -1.84
N GLY A 619 -40.65 58.74 -2.04
CA GLY A 619 -41.33 57.52 -2.47
C GLY A 619 -40.84 57.02 -3.82
N THR A 620 -40.59 57.92 -4.76
CA THR A 620 -40.05 57.59 -6.08
C THR A 620 -38.67 56.94 -5.98
N TYR A 621 -37.76 57.49 -5.16
CA TYR A 621 -36.45 56.88 -4.92
C TYR A 621 -36.54 55.53 -4.20
N VAL A 622 -37.46 55.39 -3.23
CA VAL A 622 -37.71 54.11 -2.54
C VAL A 622 -38.22 53.06 -3.52
N GLU A 623 -39.16 53.40 -4.40
CA GLU A 623 -39.68 52.49 -5.42
C GLU A 623 -38.59 52.09 -6.43
N MET A 624 -37.79 53.05 -6.92
CA MET A 624 -36.68 52.77 -7.83
C MET A 624 -35.65 51.81 -7.21
N THR A 625 -35.36 51.97 -5.91
CA THR A 625 -34.44 51.10 -5.18
C THR A 625 -35.01 49.70 -5.03
N ALA A 626 -36.28 49.57 -4.65
CA ALA A 626 -36.98 48.28 -4.52
C ALA A 626 -37.00 47.49 -5.84
N ARG A 627 -37.21 48.19 -6.98
CA ARG A 627 -37.20 47.59 -8.33
C ARG A 627 -35.86 46.99 -8.74
N LEU A 628 -34.76 47.36 -8.10
CA LEU A 628 -33.44 46.77 -8.35
C LEU A 628 -33.13 45.66 -7.34
N VAL A 629 -33.37 45.92 -6.06
CA VAL A 629 -32.93 45.04 -4.97
C VAL A 629 -33.82 43.80 -4.83
N GLU A 630 -35.14 43.97 -4.89
CA GLU A 630 -36.08 42.88 -4.59
C GLU A 630 -36.09 41.80 -5.71
N PRO A 631 -36.09 42.14 -7.02
CA PRO A 631 -35.91 41.13 -8.08
C PRO A 631 -34.54 40.44 -8.06
N ALA A 632 -33.47 41.15 -7.69
CA ALA A 632 -32.15 40.54 -7.56
C ALA A 632 -32.11 39.48 -6.44
N LEU A 633 -32.72 39.77 -5.29
CA LEU A 633 -32.86 38.81 -4.18
C LEU A 633 -33.73 37.61 -4.56
N LEU A 634 -34.83 37.84 -5.29
CA LEU A 634 -35.67 36.77 -5.82
C LEU A 634 -34.88 35.89 -6.81
N GLY A 635 -34.10 36.49 -7.72
CA GLY A 635 -33.23 35.78 -8.64
C GLY A 635 -32.20 34.90 -7.93
N LEU A 636 -31.57 35.42 -6.86
CA LEU A 636 -30.65 34.64 -6.02
C LEU A 636 -31.36 33.47 -5.31
N ALA A 637 -32.59 33.67 -4.84
CA ALA A 637 -33.39 32.61 -4.24
C ALA A 637 -33.71 31.50 -5.26
N VAL A 638 -34.13 31.87 -6.47
CA VAL A 638 -34.44 30.92 -7.55
C VAL A 638 -33.20 30.11 -7.96
N LEU A 639 -32.04 30.76 -8.11
CA LEU A 639 -30.78 30.08 -8.40
C LEU A 639 -30.42 29.06 -7.31
N ALA A 640 -30.62 29.42 -6.04
CA ALA A 640 -30.37 28.54 -4.90
C ALA A 640 -31.37 27.38 -4.78
N VAL A 641 -32.61 27.56 -5.23
CA VAL A 641 -33.58 26.46 -5.32
C VAL A 641 -33.22 25.52 -6.47
N ARG A 642 -32.87 26.07 -7.64
CA ARG A 642 -32.46 25.27 -8.80
C ARG A 642 -31.26 24.38 -8.48
N SER A 643 -30.25 24.92 -7.80
CA SER A 643 -29.09 24.15 -7.39
C SER A 643 -29.42 23.04 -6.38
N ARG A 644 -30.49 23.21 -5.58
CA ARG A 644 -30.97 22.20 -4.63
C ARG A 644 -31.85 21.13 -5.26
N VAL A 645 -32.65 21.45 -6.28
CA VAL A 645 -33.49 20.49 -7.03
C VAL A 645 -32.65 19.59 -7.95
N ARG A 646 -31.47 20.07 -8.36
CA ARG A 646 -30.45 19.28 -9.06
C ARG A 646 -29.62 18.37 -8.16
N ARG A 647 -29.72 18.53 -6.84
CA ARG A 647 -29.17 17.57 -5.87
C ARG A 647 -30.09 16.38 -5.74
#